data_AF-A0A3B4DWY8-F1
#
_entry.id   AF-A0A3B4DWY8-F1
#
_cell.length_a   1.000
_cell.length_b   1.000
_cell.length_c   1.000
_cell.angle_alpha   90.00
_cell.angle_beta   90.00
_cell.angle_gamma   90.00
#
_symmetry.space_group_name_H-M   'P 1'
#
loop_
_entity.id
_entity.type
_entity.pdbx_description
1 polymer ?
#
loop_
_entity_poly.entity_id
_entity_poly.type
_entity_poly.pdbx_seq_one_letter_code
_entity_poly.pdbx_strand_id
1 'polypeptide(L)'
;MGFFLYLADGSPQCYNSSDPLLNSTAWFANNIGFFITFISLTDLQSFVSDSQISVFLSNPENLQLFNNSRVAANVTTYYGTQLFIQNPNFSPLSLPGVLLCGAPGSAFVSLKGADSQTILDSIKKSCQRISPEVTAALVANFPTLTANTIQSLGNQSVSLTEGQISAASPSVINSTLPVLSFITGWNQGQVNNIIQSITNAGFSINSGSSLVTLGTLIAGVPSAAISSISSTELLTVSQNPTFIINVLSAPVILQETYVQKIVSVDQTKVVENVPDALAGYIPPVLLSSPTSVNVTLINKKSWRPEQAVVLFSSVASASDNTEELSESILQGFTCSSVQKLPWSKVTQLVRACRPRAGRNKVFLKEPQLTCMYNYMKYDSSLNFTDLPADMLLYYSYEKVQKVNCRSYFSAVGGADFSVLSSVLNRQSILFQNAQNCLGISGVSLNSTQVEVLGNMACTLDSTYIQNSDPLILEKLKNCGDLSDSQVTAIQTLLYTGNTTYGNRSSWNLDTLNKLGILPLYLKQAFWTNFDSTTKKTFLKTFIPSLKKQKIQISKLRRFFTESTVNVKVGTRTKTVCATDNNITEATIADPSFPAGYDSTQFDACLDNAFLKDNLAAITEKVVDTGFLTIILNKLNQLYASGLPESVVQLLSAVSRVATVSDISKWNITAIDTLSFLMVSDNGAWTSEQSKAVITRYLSVAGNILGTAELNAIGSYLCSLDLNVLKTVTADSLKKANSVNVSSCSIDQKSALYSIANSSFSTQRSEPTAFYQLISSYLGGAPVEDIRALSAQNISMDINTFMSLSPAVLTTLSVNTVRSLLGMNLDSLKLFENTTAVRSWTDQQYKSELATLNIGLVGGKDDPVSSTTNVTVPPTNTSTTQTNYTVNATTQSSAVVHRGSGLWLISLCVGLLTITLHTLQ
;
A
#
# COMPACT_ATOMS: atom_id res chain seq x y z
N MET A 1 -54.59 0.33 12.97
CA MET A 1 -54.70 1.80 12.90
C MET A 1 -55.04 2.20 11.46
N GLY A 2 -56.13 1.65 10.91
CA GLY A 2 -56.35 1.55 9.47
C GLY A 2 -57.83 1.56 9.09
N PHE A 3 -58.60 2.53 9.58
CA PHE A 3 -60.02 2.66 9.23
C PHE A 3 -60.32 3.81 8.25
N PHE A 4 -59.41 4.78 8.06
CA PHE A 4 -59.66 5.95 7.20
C PHE A 4 -59.06 5.86 5.80
N LEU A 5 -58.12 4.95 5.56
CA LEU A 5 -57.40 4.83 4.29
C LEU A 5 -57.79 3.55 3.53
N TYR A 6 -58.82 2.83 3.95
CA TYR A 6 -59.23 1.57 3.33
C TYR A 6 -60.62 1.68 2.72
N LEU A 7 -60.79 1.20 1.49
CA LEU A 7 -62.08 0.97 0.85
C LEU A 7 -62.89 -0.06 1.66
N ALA A 8 -64.20 -0.17 1.39
CA ALA A 8 -65.09 -1.09 2.10
C ALA A 8 -64.67 -2.58 2.02
N ASP A 9 -63.77 -2.91 1.10
CA ASP A 9 -63.17 -4.23 0.89
C ASP A 9 -61.84 -4.45 1.64
N GLY A 10 -61.34 -3.46 2.39
CA GLY A 10 -60.08 -3.55 3.12
C GLY A 10 -58.83 -3.34 2.26
N SER A 11 -58.95 -2.79 1.04
CA SER A 11 -57.82 -2.33 0.22
C SER A 11 -57.51 -0.84 0.43
N PRO A 12 -56.23 -0.42 0.44
CA PRO A 12 -55.91 1.00 0.66
C PRO A 12 -56.45 1.88 -0.48
N GLN A 13 -57.03 3.04 -0.16
CA GLN A 13 -57.34 4.08 -1.14
C GLN A 13 -56.02 4.56 -1.73
N CYS A 14 -55.71 4.09 -2.94
CA CYS A 14 -54.54 4.52 -3.71
C CYS A 14 -54.96 5.60 -4.72
N TYR A 15 -53.98 6.40 -5.14
CA TYR A 15 -54.20 7.34 -6.25
C TYR A 15 -54.71 6.62 -7.51
N ASN A 16 -55.74 7.19 -8.15
CA ASN A 16 -56.28 6.69 -9.41
C ASN A 16 -56.57 7.85 -10.35
N SER A 17 -55.81 7.96 -11.44
CA SER A 17 -55.97 9.00 -12.46
C SER A 17 -57.30 8.94 -13.20
N SER A 18 -58.00 7.80 -13.16
CA SER A 18 -59.29 7.58 -13.80
C SER A 18 -60.48 7.91 -12.88
N ASP A 19 -60.23 8.17 -11.59
CA ASP A 19 -61.26 8.51 -10.60
C ASP A 19 -61.20 10.01 -10.28
N PRO A 20 -62.25 10.81 -10.59
CA PRO A 20 -62.28 12.24 -10.33
C PRO A 20 -62.07 12.64 -8.86
N LEU A 21 -62.39 11.75 -7.91
CA LEU A 21 -62.21 12.00 -6.47
C LEU A 21 -60.79 11.68 -5.99
N LEU A 22 -60.03 10.85 -6.73
CA LEU A 22 -58.68 10.43 -6.38
C LEU A 22 -57.61 10.99 -7.34
N ASN A 23 -58.00 11.70 -8.40
CA ASN A 23 -57.12 12.34 -9.38
C ASN A 23 -56.74 13.77 -8.98
N SER A 24 -56.09 13.94 -7.81
CA SER A 24 -55.57 15.23 -7.35
C SER A 24 -54.04 15.20 -7.27
N THR A 25 -53.37 16.23 -7.78
CA THR A 25 -51.90 16.35 -7.60
C THR A 25 -51.53 16.66 -6.14
N ALA A 26 -52.49 17.10 -5.31
CA ALA A 26 -52.35 17.30 -3.86
C ALA A 26 -52.79 16.05 -3.05
N TRP A 27 -52.84 14.87 -3.69
CA TRP A 27 -53.36 13.65 -3.08
C TRP A 27 -52.74 13.34 -1.71
N PHE A 28 -51.43 13.55 -1.54
CA PHE A 28 -50.78 13.32 -0.25
C PHE A 28 -51.33 14.26 0.83
N ALA A 29 -51.47 15.55 0.53
CA ALA A 29 -52.03 16.52 1.46
C ALA A 29 -53.46 16.16 1.88
N ASN A 30 -54.26 15.74 0.90
CA ASN A 30 -55.68 15.45 1.10
C ASN A 30 -55.94 14.15 1.88
N ASN A 31 -55.09 13.13 1.74
CA ASN A 31 -55.38 11.79 2.24
C ASN A 31 -54.44 11.32 3.37
N ILE A 32 -53.18 11.75 3.37
CA ILE A 32 -52.17 11.32 4.36
C ILE A 32 -51.64 12.45 5.24
N GLY A 33 -52.12 13.69 5.07
CA GLY A 33 -51.58 14.87 5.76
C GLY A 33 -51.57 14.77 7.29
N PHE A 34 -52.63 14.24 7.91
CA PHE A 34 -52.69 14.03 9.37
C PHE A 34 -51.71 12.96 9.87
N PHE A 35 -51.35 12.00 9.01
CA PHE A 35 -50.55 10.83 9.36
C PHE A 35 -49.09 10.93 8.90
N ILE A 36 -48.70 12.00 8.22
CA ILE A 36 -47.39 12.12 7.55
C ILE A 36 -46.20 11.87 8.47
N THR A 37 -46.33 12.17 9.77
CA THR A 37 -45.27 11.96 10.78
C THR A 37 -45.12 10.50 11.21
N PHE A 38 -46.06 9.62 10.87
CA PHE A 38 -46.03 8.19 11.20
C PHE A 38 -45.67 7.29 10.02
N ILE A 39 -45.57 7.87 8.82
CA ILE A 39 -45.31 7.13 7.58
C ILE A 39 -43.85 6.65 7.54
N SER A 40 -43.68 5.37 7.22
CA SER A 40 -42.39 4.79 6.86
C SER A 40 -42.10 4.94 5.37
N LEU A 41 -40.84 4.70 4.97
CA LEU A 41 -40.48 4.70 3.55
C LEU A 41 -41.26 3.63 2.76
N THR A 42 -41.48 2.47 3.38
CA THR A 42 -42.26 1.38 2.79
C THR A 42 -43.71 1.79 2.58
N ASP A 43 -44.31 2.51 3.55
CA ASP A 43 -45.68 3.02 3.40
C ASP A 43 -45.75 4.01 2.23
N LEU A 44 -44.83 4.97 2.15
CA LEU A 44 -44.78 5.94 1.04
C LEU A 44 -44.64 5.25 -0.33
N GLN A 45 -43.76 4.25 -0.44
CA GLN A 45 -43.56 3.46 -1.66
C GLN A 45 -44.75 2.56 -2.00
N SER A 46 -45.61 2.24 -1.02
CA SER A 46 -46.83 1.44 -1.25
C SER A 46 -48.01 2.27 -1.76
N PHE A 47 -48.11 3.55 -1.39
CA PHE A 47 -49.22 4.42 -1.78
C PHE A 47 -49.18 4.85 -3.25
N VAL A 48 -47.97 4.96 -3.82
CA VAL A 48 -47.76 5.44 -5.19
C VAL A 48 -46.58 4.70 -5.80
N SER A 49 -46.78 4.15 -6.99
CA SER A 49 -45.70 3.50 -7.75
C SER A 49 -44.63 4.51 -8.19
N ASP A 50 -43.39 4.03 -8.40
CA ASP A 50 -42.27 4.88 -8.83
C ASP A 50 -42.55 5.64 -10.15
N SER A 51 -43.43 5.13 -11.01
CA SER A 51 -43.82 5.78 -12.26
C SER A 51 -44.88 6.88 -12.08
N GLN A 52 -45.62 6.86 -10.97
CA GLN A 52 -46.70 7.80 -10.70
C GLN A 52 -46.31 8.88 -9.68
N ILE A 53 -45.25 8.65 -8.89
CA ILE A 53 -44.83 9.57 -7.84
C ILE A 53 -44.56 10.99 -8.36
N SER A 54 -44.06 11.11 -9.59
CA SER A 54 -43.76 12.39 -10.27
C SER A 54 -44.91 13.40 -10.28
N VAL A 55 -46.16 12.92 -10.31
CA VAL A 55 -47.38 13.76 -10.32
C VAL A 55 -47.53 14.57 -9.03
N PHE A 56 -47.02 14.08 -7.91
CA PHE A 56 -47.24 14.67 -6.58
C PHE A 56 -46.09 15.54 -6.10
N LEU A 57 -44.86 15.28 -6.57
CA LEU A 57 -43.62 15.79 -5.97
C LEU A 57 -43.49 17.31 -5.97
N SER A 58 -43.97 17.96 -7.03
CA SER A 58 -43.86 19.42 -7.20
C SER A 58 -45.09 20.19 -6.70
N ASN A 59 -46.13 19.50 -6.19
CA ASN A 59 -47.34 20.17 -5.73
C ASN A 59 -47.06 20.93 -4.41
N PRO A 60 -47.37 22.25 -4.33
CA PRO A 60 -47.07 23.07 -3.15
C PRO A 60 -47.70 22.59 -1.84
N GLU A 61 -48.92 22.03 -1.88
CA GLU A 61 -49.63 21.54 -0.69
C GLU A 61 -48.94 20.28 -0.15
N ASN A 62 -48.52 19.39 -1.04
CA ASN A 62 -47.74 18.21 -0.64
C ASN A 62 -46.38 18.62 -0.06
N LEU A 63 -45.69 19.59 -0.66
CA LEU A 63 -44.42 20.10 -0.12
C LEU A 63 -44.59 20.68 1.29
N GLN A 64 -45.68 21.41 1.54
CA GLN A 64 -45.96 21.98 2.87
C GLN A 64 -46.17 20.90 3.95
N LEU A 65 -46.68 19.72 3.61
CA LEU A 65 -46.79 18.60 4.58
C LEU A 65 -45.45 18.22 5.21
N PHE A 66 -44.38 18.30 4.43
CA PHE A 66 -43.04 17.95 4.88
C PHE A 66 -42.37 19.08 5.67
N ASN A 67 -43.04 20.21 5.92
CA ASN A 67 -42.56 21.25 6.83
C ASN A 67 -42.70 20.85 8.31
N ASN A 68 -42.38 19.59 8.64
CA ASN A 68 -42.46 19.02 9.98
C ASN A 68 -41.25 18.11 10.22
N SER A 69 -40.40 18.47 11.18
CA SER A 69 -39.18 17.74 11.50
C SER A 69 -39.40 16.36 12.13
N ARG A 70 -40.65 15.98 12.42
CA ARG A 70 -41.00 14.65 12.94
C ARG A 70 -41.17 13.59 11.84
N VAL A 71 -41.24 13.99 10.56
CA VAL A 71 -41.28 13.03 9.46
C VAL A 71 -39.93 12.29 9.39
N ALA A 72 -39.96 10.98 9.18
CA ALA A 72 -38.76 10.16 9.16
C ALA A 72 -37.76 10.65 8.08
N ALA A 73 -36.48 10.70 8.43
CA ALA A 73 -35.42 11.26 7.56
C ALA A 73 -35.26 10.49 6.24
N ASN A 74 -35.46 9.16 6.25
CA ASN A 74 -35.42 8.35 5.04
C ASN A 74 -36.58 8.67 4.08
N VAL A 75 -37.76 9.04 4.59
CA VAL A 75 -38.93 9.44 3.79
C VAL A 75 -38.68 10.79 3.13
N THR A 76 -38.26 11.79 3.90
CA THR A 76 -37.96 13.14 3.39
C THR A 76 -36.81 13.14 2.39
N THR A 77 -35.76 12.36 2.67
CA THR A 77 -34.64 12.18 1.73
C THR A 77 -35.12 11.53 0.44
N TYR A 78 -35.89 10.44 0.51
CA TYR A 78 -36.45 9.78 -0.67
C TYR A 78 -37.31 10.72 -1.50
N TYR A 79 -38.23 11.46 -0.86
CA TYR A 79 -39.10 12.41 -1.54
C TYR A 79 -38.31 13.51 -2.25
N GLY A 80 -37.35 14.13 -1.56
CA GLY A 80 -36.47 15.14 -2.15
C GLY A 80 -35.64 14.60 -3.32
N THR A 81 -35.09 13.40 -3.18
CA THR A 81 -34.33 12.73 -4.25
C THR A 81 -35.21 12.46 -5.47
N GLN A 82 -36.41 11.91 -5.28
CA GLN A 82 -37.34 11.67 -6.39
C GLN A 82 -37.74 12.98 -7.08
N LEU A 83 -37.94 14.06 -6.34
CA LEU A 83 -38.30 15.36 -6.93
C LEU A 83 -37.25 15.82 -7.93
N PHE A 84 -35.97 15.77 -7.57
CA PHE A 84 -34.89 16.20 -8.48
C PHE A 84 -34.58 15.19 -9.59
N ILE A 85 -34.90 13.90 -9.42
CA ILE A 85 -34.84 12.94 -10.52
C ILE A 85 -35.87 13.31 -11.60
N GLN A 86 -37.10 13.66 -11.19
CA GLN A 86 -38.20 13.95 -12.10
C GLN A 86 -38.16 15.39 -12.64
N ASN A 87 -37.68 16.33 -11.82
CA ASN A 87 -37.54 17.73 -12.17
C ASN A 87 -36.16 18.27 -11.72
N PRO A 88 -35.10 18.03 -12.51
CA PRO A 88 -33.73 18.44 -12.16
C PRO A 88 -33.54 19.95 -11.97
N ASN A 89 -34.41 20.76 -12.57
CA ASN A 89 -34.35 22.23 -12.55
C ASN A 89 -35.25 22.82 -11.44
N PHE A 90 -35.80 22.01 -10.55
CA PHE A 90 -36.64 22.50 -9.46
C PHE A 90 -35.83 23.44 -8.55
N SER A 91 -36.38 24.58 -8.18
CA SER A 91 -35.67 25.54 -7.34
C SER A 91 -35.54 25.02 -5.91
N PRO A 92 -34.33 24.87 -5.35
CA PRO A 92 -34.15 24.44 -3.96
C PRO A 92 -34.71 25.47 -2.97
N LEU A 93 -34.82 26.75 -3.35
CA LEU A 93 -35.40 27.80 -2.50
C LEU A 93 -36.88 27.58 -2.18
N SER A 94 -37.57 26.78 -2.99
CA SER A 94 -38.98 26.45 -2.79
C SER A 94 -39.19 25.25 -1.88
N LEU A 95 -38.12 24.63 -1.36
CA LEU A 95 -38.22 23.41 -0.55
C LEU A 95 -38.20 23.68 0.97
N PRO A 96 -39.03 22.97 1.74
CA PRO A 96 -38.83 22.82 3.17
C PRO A 96 -37.43 22.28 3.49
N GLY A 97 -36.84 22.73 4.59
CA GLY A 97 -35.46 22.38 4.96
C GLY A 97 -35.17 20.88 5.03
N VAL A 98 -36.13 20.05 5.46
CA VAL A 98 -35.94 18.60 5.53
C VAL A 98 -35.93 17.91 4.16
N LEU A 99 -36.56 18.50 3.15
CA LEU A 99 -36.54 17.97 1.77
C LEU A 99 -35.24 18.36 1.04
N LEU A 100 -34.57 19.45 1.47
CA LEU A 100 -33.25 19.83 0.96
C LEU A 100 -32.20 18.72 1.21
N CYS A 101 -32.38 17.88 2.23
CA CYS A 101 -31.45 16.79 2.53
C CYS A 101 -31.42 15.70 1.43
N GLY A 102 -32.47 15.61 0.61
CA GLY A 102 -32.54 14.70 -0.54
C GLY A 102 -32.11 15.33 -1.87
N ALA A 103 -31.78 16.62 -1.90
CA ALA A 103 -31.42 17.35 -3.10
C ALA A 103 -29.97 17.05 -3.54
N PRO A 104 -29.70 16.87 -4.85
CA PRO A 104 -28.35 16.65 -5.36
C PRO A 104 -27.53 17.95 -5.36
N GLY A 105 -26.20 17.85 -5.26
CA GLY A 105 -25.29 19.01 -5.31
C GLY A 105 -25.50 19.91 -6.54
N SER A 106 -25.83 19.32 -7.70
CA SER A 106 -26.11 20.05 -8.95
C SER A 106 -27.25 21.07 -8.83
N ALA A 107 -28.22 20.85 -7.93
CA ALA A 107 -29.33 21.77 -7.71
C ALA A 107 -28.88 23.12 -7.09
N PHE A 108 -27.70 23.15 -6.48
CA PHE A 108 -27.20 24.31 -5.74
C PHE A 108 -26.13 25.10 -6.49
N VAL A 109 -25.63 24.59 -7.62
CA VAL A 109 -24.53 25.19 -8.41
C VAL A 109 -24.91 26.57 -8.96
N SER A 110 -26.18 26.79 -9.32
CA SER A 110 -26.64 28.06 -9.92
C SER A 110 -27.06 29.13 -8.90
N LEU A 111 -27.04 28.81 -7.60
CA LEU A 111 -27.39 29.75 -6.55
C LEU A 111 -26.33 30.86 -6.39
N LYS A 112 -26.69 31.92 -5.68
CA LYS A 112 -25.78 33.06 -5.43
C LYS A 112 -25.74 33.41 -3.95
N GLY A 113 -24.56 33.75 -3.44
CA GLY A 113 -24.29 34.38 -2.14
C GLY A 113 -25.38 34.24 -1.06
N ALA A 114 -26.32 35.19 -1.01
CA ALA A 114 -27.36 35.25 0.02
C ALA A 114 -28.34 34.05 0.00
N ASP A 115 -28.71 33.58 -1.19
CA ASP A 115 -29.56 32.41 -1.35
C ASP A 115 -28.82 31.15 -0.91
N SER A 116 -27.54 31.03 -1.26
CA SER A 116 -26.69 29.91 -0.82
C SER A 116 -26.50 29.88 0.69
N GLN A 117 -26.33 31.05 1.33
CA GLN A 117 -26.26 31.15 2.79
C GLN A 117 -27.57 30.71 3.46
N THR A 118 -28.70 31.19 2.95
CA THR A 118 -30.04 30.85 3.47
C THR A 118 -30.29 29.34 3.39
N ILE A 119 -29.96 28.74 2.24
CA ILE A 119 -30.06 27.29 2.04
C ILE A 119 -29.11 26.53 2.96
N LEU A 120 -27.86 26.97 3.09
CA LEU A 120 -26.87 26.32 3.95
C LEU A 120 -27.33 26.31 5.41
N ASP A 121 -27.87 27.43 5.90
CA ASP A 121 -28.39 27.53 7.27
C ASP A 121 -29.63 26.65 7.48
N SER A 122 -30.50 26.56 6.48
CA SER A 122 -31.65 25.65 6.47
C SER A 122 -31.21 24.18 6.53
N ILE A 123 -30.25 23.79 5.70
CA ILE A 123 -29.68 22.43 5.65
C ILE A 123 -28.98 22.08 6.97
N LYS A 124 -28.19 22.99 7.54
CA LYS A 124 -27.52 22.79 8.84
C LYS A 124 -28.52 22.54 9.97
N LYS A 125 -29.70 23.17 9.91
CA LYS A 125 -30.76 23.01 10.91
C LYS A 125 -31.58 21.74 10.69
N SER A 126 -31.81 21.35 9.43
CA SER A 126 -32.76 20.30 9.07
C SER A 126 -32.14 18.94 8.77
N CYS A 127 -30.87 18.89 8.33
CA CYS A 127 -30.22 17.66 7.88
C CYS A 127 -29.24 17.14 8.93
N GLN A 128 -29.34 15.85 9.26
CA GLN A 128 -28.38 15.19 10.18
C GLN A 128 -26.99 15.04 9.56
N ARG A 129 -26.93 14.90 8.23
CA ARG A 129 -25.70 14.81 7.44
C ARG A 129 -25.89 15.60 6.17
N ILE A 130 -24.88 16.38 5.81
CA ILE A 130 -24.82 17.15 4.57
C ILE A 130 -23.89 16.37 3.63
N SER A 131 -24.33 16.16 2.39
CA SER A 131 -23.48 15.49 1.41
C SER A 131 -22.34 16.43 0.97
N PRO A 132 -21.11 15.94 0.77
CA PRO A 132 -19.99 16.76 0.32
C PRO A 132 -20.29 17.53 -0.96
N GLU A 133 -21.08 16.95 -1.87
CA GLU A 133 -21.48 17.57 -3.13
C GLU A 133 -22.32 18.83 -2.91
N VAL A 134 -23.25 18.80 -1.95
CA VAL A 134 -24.11 19.93 -1.61
C VAL A 134 -23.30 21.03 -0.93
N THR A 135 -22.44 20.65 0.02
CA THR A 135 -21.55 21.63 0.67
C THR A 135 -20.64 22.30 -0.35
N ALA A 136 -19.98 21.53 -1.22
CA ALA A 136 -19.08 22.07 -2.23
C ALA A 136 -19.80 23.03 -3.19
N ALA A 137 -21.00 22.66 -3.66
CA ALA A 137 -21.82 23.53 -4.50
C ALA A 137 -22.18 24.86 -3.81
N LEU A 138 -22.60 24.80 -2.55
CA LEU A 138 -23.00 25.99 -1.79
C LEU A 138 -21.81 26.88 -1.46
N VAL A 139 -20.67 26.28 -1.08
CA VAL A 139 -19.44 27.01 -0.71
C VAL A 139 -18.80 27.70 -1.92
N ALA A 140 -18.88 27.11 -3.10
CA ALA A 140 -18.40 27.70 -4.35
C ALA A 140 -19.08 29.06 -4.67
N ASN A 141 -20.31 29.27 -4.21
CA ASN A 141 -21.09 30.49 -4.46
C ASN A 141 -20.66 31.70 -3.60
N PHE A 142 -19.60 31.58 -2.80
CA PHE A 142 -18.98 32.66 -2.02
C PHE A 142 -17.62 33.08 -2.62
N PRO A 143 -17.59 33.89 -3.69
CA PRO A 143 -16.35 34.23 -4.38
C PRO A 143 -15.41 35.11 -3.55
N THR A 144 -15.95 35.92 -2.64
CA THR A 144 -15.16 36.77 -1.75
C THR A 144 -15.25 36.25 -0.31
N LEU A 145 -14.14 35.73 0.21
CA LEU A 145 -14.07 35.28 1.59
C LEU A 145 -13.92 36.47 2.55
N THR A 146 -14.85 36.56 3.51
CA THR A 146 -14.75 37.46 4.66
C THR A 146 -14.60 36.65 5.94
N ALA A 147 -14.17 37.30 7.04
CA ALA A 147 -14.06 36.64 8.33
C ALA A 147 -15.40 36.05 8.79
N ASN A 148 -16.50 36.81 8.59
CA ASN A 148 -17.86 36.36 8.90
C ASN A 148 -18.29 35.16 8.05
N THR A 149 -17.89 35.13 6.76
CA THR A 149 -18.18 33.99 5.88
C THR A 149 -17.51 32.73 6.41
N ILE A 150 -16.22 32.77 6.71
CA ILE A 150 -15.48 31.61 7.22
C ILE A 150 -16.05 31.16 8.58
N GLN A 151 -16.35 32.11 9.47
CA GLN A 151 -16.93 31.82 10.78
C GLN A 151 -18.33 31.19 10.68
N SER A 152 -19.15 31.65 9.73
CA SER A 152 -20.47 31.07 9.45
C SER A 152 -20.36 29.67 8.85
N LEU A 153 -19.44 29.46 7.90
CA LEU A 153 -19.18 28.15 7.29
C LEU A 153 -18.76 27.12 8.33
N GLY A 154 -17.88 27.50 9.27
CA GLY A 154 -17.33 26.59 10.28
C GLY A 154 -16.68 25.37 9.61
N ASN A 155 -17.04 24.16 10.01
CA ASN A 155 -16.50 22.93 9.40
C ASN A 155 -16.75 22.81 7.88
N GLN A 156 -17.72 23.54 7.32
CA GLN A 156 -17.96 23.52 5.87
C GLN A 156 -16.88 24.28 5.08
N SER A 157 -15.99 25.04 5.75
CA SER A 157 -14.85 25.68 5.08
C SER A 157 -13.87 24.67 4.45
N VAL A 158 -13.92 23.39 4.83
CA VAL A 158 -13.15 22.33 4.16
C VAL A 158 -13.51 22.18 2.67
N SER A 159 -14.67 22.68 2.24
CA SER A 159 -15.09 22.69 0.84
C SER A 159 -14.65 23.94 0.07
N LEU A 160 -13.91 24.86 0.69
CA LEU A 160 -13.32 26.01 -0.01
C LEU A 160 -12.32 25.55 -1.06
N THR A 161 -12.37 26.12 -2.25
CA THR A 161 -11.41 25.79 -3.31
C THR A 161 -10.03 26.39 -3.00
N GLU A 162 -8.98 25.86 -3.64
CA GLU A 162 -7.64 26.44 -3.55
C GLU A 162 -7.63 27.87 -4.11
N GLY A 163 -8.42 28.11 -5.17
CA GLY A 163 -8.65 29.44 -5.74
C GLY A 163 -9.28 30.42 -4.74
N GLN A 164 -10.35 30.01 -4.04
CA GLN A 164 -11.00 30.86 -3.03
C GLN A 164 -10.05 31.22 -1.87
N ILE A 165 -9.26 30.26 -1.39
CA ILE A 165 -8.30 30.50 -0.29
C ILE A 165 -7.17 31.43 -0.75
N SER A 166 -6.61 31.19 -1.93
CA SER A 166 -5.50 31.98 -2.47
C SER A 166 -5.90 33.40 -2.88
N ALA A 167 -7.15 33.60 -3.29
CA ALA A 167 -7.70 34.93 -3.61
C ALA A 167 -8.08 35.76 -2.38
N ALA A 168 -8.25 35.13 -1.21
CA ALA A 168 -8.59 35.82 0.02
C ALA A 168 -7.42 36.68 0.55
N SER A 169 -7.75 37.80 1.19
CA SER A 169 -6.74 38.62 1.87
C SER A 169 -6.02 37.82 2.96
N PRO A 170 -4.67 37.87 3.04
CA PRO A 170 -3.90 37.29 4.14
C PRO A 170 -4.42 37.65 5.53
N SER A 171 -4.88 38.89 5.72
CA SER A 171 -5.44 39.34 6.99
C SER A 171 -6.75 38.63 7.38
N VAL A 172 -7.59 38.30 6.39
CA VAL A 172 -8.86 37.59 6.61
C VAL A 172 -8.58 36.16 7.06
N ILE A 173 -7.70 35.44 6.35
CA ILE A 173 -7.31 34.07 6.71
C ILE A 173 -6.65 34.04 8.08
N ASN A 174 -5.72 34.96 8.36
CA ASN A 174 -5.07 35.03 9.66
C ASN A 174 -6.04 35.35 10.81
N SER A 175 -6.98 36.28 10.62
CA SER A 175 -7.99 36.61 11.64
C SER A 175 -8.96 35.47 11.97
N THR A 176 -9.09 34.48 11.06
CA THR A 176 -9.97 33.32 11.19
C THR A 176 -9.24 32.03 11.52
N LEU A 177 -7.93 32.09 11.78
CA LEU A 177 -7.11 30.96 12.19
C LEU A 177 -7.70 30.16 13.37
N PRO A 178 -8.33 30.78 14.41
CA PRO A 178 -8.99 30.03 15.49
C PRO A 178 -10.16 29.16 15.04
N VAL A 179 -10.73 29.38 13.85
CA VAL A 179 -11.75 28.51 13.26
C VAL A 179 -11.08 27.45 12.39
N LEU A 180 -10.19 27.88 11.48
CA LEU A 180 -9.56 27.01 10.47
C LEU A 180 -8.69 25.90 11.08
N SER A 181 -8.03 26.18 12.21
CA SER A 181 -7.12 25.25 12.92
C SER A 181 -7.81 24.02 13.54
N PHE A 182 -9.14 24.03 13.69
CA PHE A 182 -9.89 22.88 14.22
C PHE A 182 -10.58 22.06 13.13
N ILE A 183 -10.57 22.53 11.87
CA ILE A 183 -11.25 21.86 10.77
C ILE A 183 -10.40 20.69 10.30
N THR A 184 -10.99 19.50 10.23
CA THR A 184 -10.35 18.30 9.68
C THR A 184 -10.75 18.07 8.23
N GLY A 185 -9.93 17.32 7.49
CA GLY A 185 -10.24 16.94 6.11
C GLY A 185 -9.73 17.89 5.03
N TRP A 186 -8.91 18.89 5.39
CA TRP A 186 -8.21 19.70 4.40
C TRP A 186 -7.35 18.83 3.48
N ASN A 187 -7.38 19.11 2.18
CA ASN A 187 -6.44 18.55 1.21
C ASN A 187 -5.10 19.31 1.23
N GLN A 188 -4.08 18.76 0.59
CA GLN A 188 -2.73 19.33 0.65
C GLN A 188 -2.65 20.75 0.05
N GLY A 189 -3.36 21.01 -1.06
CA GLY A 189 -3.34 22.33 -1.70
C GLY A 189 -4.00 23.41 -0.85
N GLN A 190 -5.09 23.07 -0.15
CA GLN A 190 -5.77 23.95 0.79
C GLN A 190 -4.85 24.33 1.97
N VAL A 191 -4.23 23.35 2.65
CA VAL A 191 -3.35 23.65 3.79
C VAL A 191 -2.11 24.44 3.36
N ASN A 192 -1.54 24.13 2.19
CA ASN A 192 -0.40 24.89 1.65
C ASN A 192 -0.77 26.37 1.45
N ASN A 193 -1.94 26.64 0.83
CA ASN A 193 -2.41 28.00 0.60
C ASN A 193 -2.76 28.74 1.91
N ILE A 194 -3.36 28.04 2.89
CA ILE A 194 -3.65 28.64 4.21
C ILE A 194 -2.34 29.01 4.92
N ILE A 195 -1.37 28.10 4.99
CA ILE A 195 -0.07 28.34 5.64
C ILE A 195 0.69 29.47 4.94
N GLN A 196 0.70 29.50 3.61
CA GLN A 196 1.30 30.60 2.86
C GLN A 196 0.61 31.94 3.17
N SER A 197 -0.72 31.95 3.21
CA SER A 197 -1.53 33.15 3.47
C SER A 197 -1.27 33.74 4.87
N ILE A 198 -1.28 32.91 5.92
CA ILE A 198 -1.00 33.41 7.29
C ILE A 198 0.46 33.86 7.47
N THR A 199 1.41 33.20 6.79
CA THR A 199 2.82 33.60 6.84
C THR A 199 3.02 34.96 6.17
N ASN A 200 2.36 35.20 5.04
CA ASN A 200 2.33 36.50 4.37
C ASN A 200 1.65 37.58 5.24
N ALA A 201 0.74 37.20 6.14
CA ALA A 201 0.12 38.10 7.12
C ALA A 201 0.99 38.35 8.37
N GLY A 202 2.19 37.77 8.44
CA GLY A 202 3.14 37.95 9.54
C GLY A 202 3.09 36.88 10.64
N PHE A 203 2.31 35.82 10.47
CA PHE A 203 2.33 34.69 11.41
C PHE A 203 3.67 33.96 11.35
N SER A 204 4.37 33.84 12.49
CA SER A 204 5.69 33.21 12.57
C SER A 204 5.60 31.77 13.05
N ILE A 205 6.02 30.82 12.22
CA ILE A 205 6.08 29.39 12.54
C ILE A 205 7.50 29.05 13.04
N ASN A 206 7.80 29.45 14.29
CA ASN A 206 9.15 29.36 14.85
C ASN A 206 9.18 28.86 16.31
N SER A 207 8.04 28.42 16.83
CA SER A 207 7.89 27.94 18.20
C SER A 207 6.92 26.76 18.28
N GLY A 208 7.07 25.94 19.30
CA GLY A 208 6.14 24.87 19.63
C GLY A 208 4.72 25.40 19.87
N SER A 209 4.58 26.57 20.51
CA SER A 209 3.27 27.23 20.68
C SER A 209 2.63 27.57 19.35
N SER A 210 3.40 28.10 18.38
CA SER A 210 2.87 28.41 17.05
C SER A 210 2.35 27.16 16.35
N LEU A 211 3.05 26.02 16.48
CA LEU A 211 2.60 24.75 15.90
C LEU A 211 1.32 24.22 16.56
N VAL A 212 1.17 24.36 17.88
CA VAL A 212 -0.07 24.00 18.58
C VAL A 212 -1.23 24.86 18.09
N THR A 213 -1.01 26.17 17.89
CA THR A 213 -2.03 27.09 17.37
C THR A 213 -2.50 26.73 15.96
N LEU A 214 -1.63 26.17 15.12
CA LEU A 214 -2.01 25.76 13.76
C LEU A 214 -3.00 24.58 13.75
N GLY A 215 -3.03 23.77 14.81
CA GLY A 215 -3.94 22.63 14.91
C GLY A 215 -3.78 21.68 13.71
N THR A 216 -4.88 21.42 13.00
CA THR A 216 -4.92 20.54 11.82
C THR A 216 -4.15 21.09 10.62
N LEU A 217 -3.88 22.40 10.57
CA LEU A 217 -3.16 23.06 9.47
C LEU A 217 -1.65 22.73 9.47
N ILE A 218 -1.15 22.03 10.49
CA ILE A 218 0.24 21.55 10.54
C ILE A 218 0.63 20.73 9.30
N ALA A 219 -0.33 20.11 8.63
CA ALA A 219 -0.11 19.36 7.39
C ALA A 219 0.43 20.23 6.23
N GLY A 220 0.25 21.55 6.26
CA GLY A 220 0.81 22.48 5.27
C GLY A 220 2.13 23.13 5.68
N VAL A 221 2.64 22.83 6.88
CA VAL A 221 3.88 23.45 7.38
C VAL A 221 5.08 22.85 6.62
N PRO A 222 5.99 23.68 6.07
CA PRO A 222 7.20 23.15 5.43
C PRO A 222 8.10 22.43 6.43
N SER A 223 8.70 21.31 6.03
CA SER A 223 9.63 20.56 6.90
C SER A 223 10.84 21.40 7.34
N ALA A 224 11.25 22.38 6.52
CA ALA A 224 12.27 23.37 6.88
C ALA A 224 11.90 24.22 8.11
N ALA A 225 10.61 24.55 8.29
CA ALA A 225 10.14 25.29 9.46
C ALA A 225 10.19 24.44 10.74
N ILE A 226 9.89 23.14 10.65
CA ILE A 226 10.07 22.22 11.78
C ILE A 226 11.56 22.09 12.15
N SER A 227 12.43 22.05 11.14
CA SER A 227 13.88 21.93 11.33
C SER A 227 14.49 23.11 12.08
N SER A 228 13.94 24.32 11.91
CA SER A 228 14.45 25.54 12.54
C SER A 228 14.03 25.71 14.01
N ILE A 229 12.96 25.03 14.46
CA ILE A 229 12.51 25.07 15.85
C ILE A 229 13.48 24.28 16.75
N SER A 230 13.64 24.70 18.00
CA SER A 230 14.54 24.01 18.94
C SER A 230 14.04 22.59 19.28
N SER A 231 14.96 21.62 19.36
CA SER A 231 14.60 20.22 19.61
C SER A 231 13.93 20.03 20.99
N THR A 232 14.35 20.78 22.01
CA THR A 232 13.77 20.74 23.37
C THR A 232 12.33 21.26 23.40
N GLU A 233 12.02 22.27 22.60
CA GLU A 233 10.66 22.80 22.50
C GLU A 233 9.72 21.84 21.77
N LEU A 234 10.19 21.22 20.69
CA LEU A 234 9.43 20.15 20.00
C LEU A 234 9.15 18.96 20.92
N LEU A 235 10.10 18.61 21.81
CA LEU A 235 9.91 17.58 22.83
C LEU A 235 8.90 18.00 23.90
N THR A 236 8.87 19.27 24.29
CA THR A 236 7.87 19.77 25.24
C THR A 236 6.46 19.67 24.65
N VAL A 237 6.32 20.06 23.39
CA VAL A 237 5.03 20.00 22.69
C VAL A 237 4.58 18.57 22.37
N SER A 238 5.51 17.60 22.32
CA SER A 238 5.17 16.19 22.11
C SER A 238 4.24 15.61 23.19
N GLN A 239 4.21 16.24 24.38
CA GLN A 239 3.34 15.87 25.49
C GLN A 239 1.87 16.27 25.27
N ASN A 240 1.57 17.07 24.24
CA ASN A 240 0.20 17.44 23.91
C ASN A 240 -0.42 16.38 22.98
N PRO A 241 -1.42 15.60 23.43
CA PRO A 241 -2.00 14.52 22.62
C PRO A 241 -2.72 15.02 21.36
N THR A 242 -3.36 16.19 21.42
CA THR A 242 -4.02 16.81 20.26
C THR A 242 -3.00 17.20 19.20
N PHE A 243 -1.84 17.74 19.62
CA PHE A 243 -0.76 18.05 18.69
C PHE A 243 -0.24 16.80 17.99
N ILE A 244 -0.04 15.69 18.71
CA ILE A 244 0.41 14.42 18.09
C ILE A 244 -0.61 13.90 17.08
N ILE A 245 -1.91 13.97 17.36
CA ILE A 245 -2.96 13.61 16.40
C ILE A 245 -2.85 14.44 15.11
N ASN A 246 -2.57 15.74 15.23
CA ASN A 246 -2.41 16.61 14.07
C ASN A 246 -1.13 16.27 13.28
N VAL A 247 0.00 16.01 13.95
CA VAL A 247 1.26 15.60 13.31
C VAL A 247 1.09 14.28 12.54
N LEU A 248 0.33 13.32 13.07
CA LEU A 248 0.08 12.04 12.39
C LEU A 248 -0.68 12.20 11.06
N SER A 249 -1.40 13.31 10.89
CA SER A 249 -2.12 13.65 9.65
C SER A 249 -1.27 14.44 8.65
N ALA A 250 -0.07 14.89 9.04
CA ALA A 250 0.83 15.66 8.20
C ALA A 250 1.62 14.76 7.22
N PRO A 251 2.24 15.33 6.17
CA PRO A 251 3.10 14.57 5.26
C PRO A 251 4.21 13.79 5.98
N VAL A 252 4.56 12.62 5.44
CA VAL A 252 5.56 11.71 6.02
C VAL A 252 6.90 12.42 6.30
N ILE A 253 7.35 13.27 5.37
CA ILE A 253 8.59 14.04 5.52
C ILE A 253 8.58 14.98 6.72
N LEU A 254 7.43 15.57 7.05
CA LEU A 254 7.27 16.41 8.23
C LEU A 254 7.36 15.55 9.50
N GLN A 255 6.68 14.40 9.51
CA GLN A 255 6.73 13.47 10.64
C GLN A 255 8.15 12.96 10.89
N GLU A 256 8.87 12.60 9.83
CA GLU A 256 10.28 12.19 9.90
C GLU A 256 11.15 13.31 10.45
N THR A 257 11.03 14.51 9.89
CA THR A 257 11.79 15.68 10.34
C THR A 257 11.54 15.98 11.82
N TYR A 258 10.28 15.93 12.25
CA TYR A 258 9.91 16.09 13.65
C TYR A 258 10.58 15.05 14.54
N VAL A 259 10.51 13.76 14.19
CA VAL A 259 11.14 12.69 14.99
C VAL A 259 12.66 12.83 15.03
N GLN A 260 13.32 13.20 13.93
CA GLN A 260 14.77 13.42 13.94
C GLN A 260 15.17 14.54 14.91
N LYS A 261 14.36 15.61 15.01
CA LYS A 261 14.57 16.66 16.02
C LYS A 261 14.40 16.12 17.44
N ILE A 262 13.35 15.35 17.73
CA ILE A 262 13.16 14.73 19.06
C ILE A 262 14.33 13.82 19.43
N VAL A 263 14.76 12.97 18.51
CA VAL A 263 15.85 12.03 18.69
C VAL A 263 17.19 12.73 18.97
N SER A 264 17.39 13.93 18.42
CA SER A 264 18.60 14.73 18.67
C SER A 264 18.73 15.29 20.08
N VAL A 265 17.66 15.31 20.89
CA VAL A 265 17.71 15.84 22.27
C VAL A 265 18.54 14.93 23.17
N ASP A 266 18.24 13.63 23.14
CA ASP A 266 18.93 12.60 23.91
C ASP A 266 18.76 11.25 23.21
N GLN A 267 19.84 10.78 22.58
CA GLN A 267 19.84 9.52 21.84
C GLN A 267 19.68 8.29 22.74
N THR A 268 19.90 8.41 24.06
CA THR A 268 19.72 7.31 25.01
C THR A 268 18.27 7.13 25.46
N LYS A 269 17.43 8.15 25.24
CA LYS A 269 16.02 8.17 25.66
C LYS A 269 15.03 8.21 24.49
N VAL A 270 15.43 7.70 23.33
CA VAL A 270 14.59 7.76 22.11
C VAL A 270 13.28 7.00 22.26
N VAL A 271 13.26 5.93 23.06
CA VAL A 271 12.05 5.16 23.33
C VAL A 271 11.11 5.96 24.24
N GLU A 272 11.62 6.67 25.22
CA GLU A 272 10.83 7.49 26.14
C GLU A 272 10.30 8.76 25.47
N ASN A 273 11.15 9.43 24.69
CA ASN A 273 10.88 10.76 24.17
C ASN A 273 9.98 10.78 22.92
N VAL A 274 10.06 9.74 22.07
CA VAL A 274 9.31 9.70 20.82
C VAL A 274 7.90 9.15 21.05
N PRO A 275 6.83 9.87 20.62
CA PRO A 275 5.45 9.41 20.74
C PRO A 275 5.20 8.05 20.09
N ASP A 276 4.30 7.26 20.67
CA ASP A 276 4.12 5.84 20.33
C ASP A 276 3.81 5.57 18.85
N ALA A 277 2.95 6.41 18.25
CA ALA A 277 2.55 6.32 16.85
C ALA A 277 3.63 6.83 15.86
N LEU A 278 4.63 7.57 16.35
CA LEU A 278 5.73 8.13 15.55
C LEU A 278 7.04 7.33 15.70
N ALA A 279 7.04 6.28 16.53
CA ALA A 279 8.20 5.44 16.78
C ALA A 279 8.78 4.82 15.49
N GLY A 280 7.94 4.61 14.48
CA GLY A 280 8.32 4.10 13.15
C GLY A 280 9.37 4.94 12.41
N TYR A 281 9.66 6.16 12.85
CA TYR A 281 10.65 7.06 12.23
C TYR A 281 11.97 7.17 13.00
N ILE A 282 12.13 6.43 14.11
CA ILE A 282 13.40 6.37 14.84
C ILE A 282 14.44 5.61 14.00
N PRO A 283 15.66 6.15 13.79
CA PRO A 283 16.72 5.43 13.10
C PRO A 283 17.02 4.06 13.75
N PRO A 284 17.03 2.95 13.00
CA PRO A 284 17.25 1.61 13.56
C PRO A 284 18.55 1.49 14.36
N VAL A 285 19.61 2.20 13.96
CA VAL A 285 20.90 2.19 14.65
C VAL A 285 20.80 2.66 16.10
N LEU A 286 19.88 3.57 16.43
CA LEU A 286 19.70 4.08 17.81
C LEU A 286 18.98 3.09 18.71
N LEU A 287 18.40 2.05 18.12
CA LEU A 287 17.69 1.00 18.82
C LEU A 287 18.57 -0.27 19.01
N SER A 288 19.80 -0.27 18.48
CA SER A 288 20.70 -1.43 18.48
C SER A 288 21.32 -1.78 19.82
N SER A 289 21.39 -0.83 20.75
CA SER A 289 22.00 -1.03 22.06
C SER A 289 21.30 -0.15 23.10
N PRO A 290 20.02 -0.45 23.43
CA PRO A 290 19.30 0.34 24.42
C PRO A 290 19.98 0.22 25.79
N THR A 291 20.14 1.34 26.49
CA THR A 291 20.73 1.37 27.84
C THR A 291 19.86 0.67 28.88
N SER A 292 18.55 0.66 28.66
CA SER A 292 17.57 -0.05 29.47
C SER A 292 16.40 -0.52 28.61
N VAL A 293 15.81 -1.68 28.94
CA VAL A 293 14.69 -2.24 28.18
C VAL A 293 13.42 -2.17 29.04
N ASN A 294 12.51 -1.25 28.72
CA ASN A 294 11.18 -1.19 29.30
C ASN A 294 10.17 -1.87 28.35
N VAL A 295 9.91 -3.16 28.57
CA VAL A 295 9.05 -3.98 27.70
C VAL A 295 7.63 -3.39 27.61
N THR A 296 7.07 -2.90 28.71
CA THR A 296 5.73 -2.29 28.74
C THR A 296 5.63 -1.05 27.86
N LEU A 297 6.64 -0.18 27.88
CA LEU A 297 6.69 1.01 27.02
C LEU A 297 6.89 0.63 25.56
N ILE A 298 7.83 -0.28 25.28
CA ILE A 298 8.15 -0.73 23.92
C ILE A 298 6.93 -1.38 23.25
N ASN A 299 6.14 -2.14 23.99
CA ASN A 299 4.93 -2.81 23.46
C ASN A 299 3.82 -1.83 23.05
N LYS A 300 3.81 -0.59 23.54
CA LYS A 300 2.82 0.43 23.13
C LYS A 300 3.12 1.04 21.76
N LYS A 301 4.35 0.89 21.28
CA LYS A 301 4.85 1.59 20.08
C LYS A 301 4.63 0.81 18.81
N SER A 302 4.49 1.55 17.71
CA SER A 302 4.42 0.99 16.35
C SER A 302 5.80 1.01 15.69
N TRP A 303 6.49 -0.12 15.74
CA TRP A 303 7.79 -0.37 15.11
C TRP A 303 7.64 -0.86 13.67
N ARG A 304 8.53 -0.38 12.80
CA ARG A 304 8.74 -0.94 11.46
C ARG A 304 9.54 -2.25 11.54
N PRO A 305 9.44 -3.16 10.54
CA PRO A 305 10.20 -4.41 10.53
C PRO A 305 11.71 -4.20 10.76
N GLU A 306 12.30 -3.18 10.13
CA GLU A 306 13.73 -2.88 10.18
C GLU A 306 14.18 -2.40 11.58
N GLN A 307 13.28 -1.78 12.34
CA GLN A 307 13.52 -1.40 13.73
C GLN A 307 13.33 -2.59 14.66
N ALA A 308 12.27 -3.37 14.42
CA ALA A 308 11.93 -4.53 15.23
C ALA A 308 13.05 -5.57 15.22
N VAL A 309 13.66 -5.88 14.06
CA VAL A 309 14.76 -6.87 13.98
C VAL A 309 15.98 -6.50 14.82
N VAL A 310 16.23 -5.19 14.99
CA VAL A 310 17.34 -4.66 15.78
C VAL A 310 17.00 -4.65 17.29
N LEU A 311 15.76 -4.31 17.65
CA LEU A 311 15.28 -4.31 19.05
C LEU A 311 15.05 -5.71 19.62
N PHE A 312 14.67 -6.66 18.77
CA PHE A 312 14.05 -7.92 19.18
C PHE A 312 14.90 -8.70 20.19
N SER A 313 16.22 -8.80 19.98
CA SER A 313 17.09 -9.61 20.85
C SER A 313 17.09 -9.10 22.30
N SER A 314 17.20 -7.78 22.49
CA SER A 314 17.20 -7.15 23.81
C SER A 314 15.83 -7.28 24.50
N VAL A 315 14.74 -7.09 23.75
CA VAL A 315 13.37 -7.19 24.28
C VAL A 315 13.00 -8.63 24.64
N ALA A 316 13.33 -9.58 23.77
CA ALA A 316 13.08 -11.00 23.99
C ALA A 316 13.87 -11.55 25.18
N SER A 317 15.09 -11.04 25.41
CA SER A 317 15.92 -11.38 26.57
C SER A 317 15.37 -10.81 27.87
N ALA A 318 14.85 -9.58 27.84
CA ALA A 318 14.36 -8.86 29.02
C ALA A 318 12.92 -9.22 29.42
N SER A 319 12.09 -9.70 28.50
CA SER A 319 10.71 -10.09 28.80
C SER A 319 10.66 -11.39 29.58
N ASP A 320 9.99 -11.40 30.73
CA ASP A 320 9.73 -12.63 31.49
C ASP A 320 8.65 -13.48 30.80
N ASN A 321 7.62 -12.82 30.26
CA ASN A 321 6.48 -13.45 29.60
C ASN A 321 6.42 -13.08 28.12
N THR A 322 6.92 -13.95 27.24
CA THR A 322 6.92 -13.74 25.77
C THR A 322 5.52 -13.48 25.19
N GLU A 323 4.51 -13.95 25.92
CA GLU A 323 3.11 -13.89 25.58
C GLU A 323 2.57 -12.44 25.67
N GLU A 324 3.27 -11.52 26.35
CA GLU A 324 2.94 -10.10 26.48
C GLU A 324 3.43 -9.23 25.31
N LEU A 325 4.35 -9.76 24.49
CA LEU A 325 4.99 -9.00 23.42
C LEU A 325 3.99 -8.59 22.33
N SER A 326 4.10 -7.33 21.89
CA SER A 326 3.27 -6.79 20.81
C SER A 326 3.60 -7.45 19.47
N GLU A 327 2.64 -7.45 18.55
CA GLU A 327 2.85 -7.93 17.17
C GLU A 327 3.99 -7.18 16.48
N SER A 328 4.14 -5.90 16.83
CA SER A 328 5.12 -5.00 16.23
C SER A 328 6.55 -5.29 16.68
N ILE A 329 6.74 -5.91 17.85
CA ILE A 329 8.04 -6.47 18.26
C ILE A 329 8.22 -7.87 17.69
N LEU A 330 7.20 -8.73 17.75
CA LEU A 330 7.32 -10.12 17.32
C LEU A 330 7.69 -10.30 15.85
N GLN A 331 7.34 -9.35 14.98
CA GLN A 331 7.81 -9.31 13.58
C GLN A 331 9.34 -9.16 13.44
N GLY A 332 10.07 -8.82 14.51
CA GLY A 332 11.53 -8.71 14.54
C GLY A 332 12.27 -10.04 14.75
N PHE A 333 11.55 -11.16 14.84
CA PHE A 333 12.16 -12.48 15.07
C PHE A 333 13.15 -12.84 13.95
N THR A 334 14.40 -13.17 14.31
CA THR A 334 15.40 -13.72 13.37
C THR A 334 16.25 -14.78 14.05
N CYS A 335 16.86 -15.68 13.27
CA CYS A 335 17.75 -16.72 13.81
C CYS A 335 18.94 -16.12 14.58
N SER A 336 19.56 -15.07 14.03
CA SER A 336 20.66 -14.36 14.70
C SER A 336 20.24 -13.73 16.02
N SER A 337 18.99 -13.25 16.12
CA SER A 337 18.49 -12.58 17.34
C SER A 337 18.16 -13.55 18.47
N VAL A 338 17.78 -14.80 18.15
CA VAL A 338 17.38 -15.81 19.15
C VAL A 338 18.43 -16.86 19.49
N GLN A 339 19.51 -16.97 18.71
CA GLN A 339 20.54 -18.00 18.91
C GLN A 339 21.20 -18.01 20.30
N LYS A 340 21.22 -16.87 21.00
CA LYS A 340 21.76 -16.74 22.37
C LYS A 340 20.74 -17.09 23.46
N LEU A 341 19.48 -17.28 23.10
CA LEU A 341 18.40 -17.58 24.05
C LEU A 341 18.30 -19.08 24.31
N PRO A 342 17.86 -19.49 25.50
CA PRO A 342 17.52 -20.89 25.77
C PRO A 342 16.43 -21.38 24.81
N TRP A 343 16.54 -22.62 24.34
CA TRP A 343 15.59 -23.22 23.40
C TRP A 343 14.13 -23.11 23.86
N SER A 344 13.86 -23.31 25.16
CA SER A 344 12.52 -23.16 25.74
C SER A 344 11.94 -21.76 25.54
N LYS A 345 12.77 -20.71 25.66
CA LYS A 345 12.37 -19.32 25.42
C LYS A 345 12.09 -19.09 23.93
N VAL A 346 12.90 -19.66 23.04
CA VAL A 346 12.65 -19.60 21.58
C VAL A 346 11.31 -20.25 21.23
N THR A 347 11.01 -21.43 21.78
CA THR A 347 9.71 -22.08 21.62
C THR A 347 8.56 -21.19 22.10
N GLN A 348 8.69 -20.54 23.26
CA GLN A 348 7.69 -19.62 23.78
C GLN A 348 7.49 -18.39 22.86
N LEU A 349 8.57 -17.84 22.28
CA LEU A 349 8.50 -16.74 21.31
C LEU A 349 7.80 -17.15 20.02
N VAL A 350 8.10 -18.35 19.48
CA VAL A 350 7.40 -18.88 18.29
C VAL A 350 5.91 -19.04 18.58
N ARG A 351 5.55 -19.62 19.73
CA ARG A 351 4.16 -19.71 20.18
C ARG A 351 3.53 -18.33 20.34
N ALA A 352 4.28 -17.33 20.80
CA ALA A 352 3.78 -15.97 20.97
C ALA A 352 3.41 -15.30 19.64
N CYS A 353 3.94 -15.76 18.50
CA CYS A 353 3.58 -15.26 17.16
C CYS A 353 2.24 -15.78 16.62
N ARG A 354 1.57 -16.71 17.30
CA ARG A 354 0.29 -17.28 16.82
C ARG A 354 -0.85 -16.24 16.81
N PRO A 355 -1.87 -16.41 15.94
CA PRO A 355 -3.05 -15.55 15.95
C PRO A 355 -3.74 -15.51 17.32
N ARG A 356 -4.25 -14.35 17.72
CA ARG A 356 -4.99 -14.17 18.99
C ARG A 356 -6.19 -13.25 18.82
N ALA A 357 -7.24 -13.53 19.58
CA ALA A 357 -8.35 -12.60 19.71
C ALA A 357 -7.85 -11.27 20.32
N GLY A 358 -8.24 -10.15 19.71
CA GLY A 358 -7.88 -8.82 20.20
C GLY A 358 -6.45 -8.36 19.91
N ARG A 359 -5.65 -9.12 19.14
CA ARG A 359 -4.32 -8.70 18.67
C ARG A 359 -4.20 -8.84 17.16
N ASN A 360 -3.54 -7.88 16.52
CA ASN A 360 -3.25 -7.96 15.09
C ASN A 360 -2.37 -9.17 14.77
N LYS A 361 -2.45 -9.65 13.52
CA LYS A 361 -1.59 -10.72 13.01
C LYS A 361 -0.13 -10.24 13.02
N VAL A 362 0.79 -11.10 13.47
CA VAL A 362 2.24 -10.86 13.35
C VAL A 362 2.64 -11.08 11.90
N PHE A 363 3.20 -10.06 11.26
CA PHE A 363 3.70 -10.16 9.89
C PHE A 363 5.11 -10.74 9.88
N LEU A 364 5.28 -11.91 9.28
CA LEU A 364 6.55 -12.63 9.20
C LEU A 364 6.93 -12.87 7.75
N LYS A 365 8.21 -12.69 7.41
CA LYS A 365 8.77 -12.97 6.08
C LYS A 365 9.24 -14.42 5.98
N GLU A 366 9.33 -14.95 4.77
CA GLU A 366 9.77 -16.33 4.48
C GLU A 366 11.04 -16.76 5.24
N PRO A 367 12.14 -15.98 5.29
CA PRO A 367 13.32 -16.37 6.06
C PRO A 367 13.10 -16.48 7.58
N GLN A 368 12.15 -15.72 8.12
CA GLN A 368 11.79 -15.80 9.54
C GLN A 368 10.99 -17.07 9.81
N LEU A 369 10.10 -17.44 8.89
CA LEU A 369 9.28 -18.66 8.99
C LEU A 369 10.13 -19.93 8.85
N THR A 370 11.07 -19.97 7.92
CA THR A 370 12.01 -21.10 7.78
C THR A 370 12.93 -21.21 8.99
N CYS A 371 13.39 -20.07 9.53
CA CYS A 371 14.14 -20.03 10.78
C CYS A 371 13.33 -20.61 11.95
N MET A 372 12.09 -20.16 12.15
CA MET A 372 11.21 -20.71 13.20
C MET A 372 11.04 -22.22 13.04
N TYR A 373 10.80 -22.69 11.81
CA TYR A 373 10.71 -24.12 11.52
C TYR A 373 11.98 -24.88 11.88
N ASN A 374 13.16 -24.33 11.59
CA ASN A 374 14.43 -24.97 11.94
C ASN A 374 14.63 -25.16 13.44
N TYR A 375 14.11 -24.26 14.27
CA TYR A 375 14.05 -24.45 15.72
C TYR A 375 12.97 -25.46 16.14
N MET A 376 11.80 -25.48 15.52
CA MET A 376 10.71 -26.33 16.03
C MET A 376 10.76 -27.77 15.49
N LYS A 377 11.45 -28.04 14.38
CA LYS A 377 11.32 -29.32 13.64
C LYS A 377 11.67 -30.58 14.44
N TYR A 378 12.48 -30.50 15.50
CA TYR A 378 12.86 -31.67 16.32
C TYR A 378 12.10 -31.76 17.64
N ASP A 379 11.25 -30.77 17.96
CA ASP A 379 10.49 -30.77 19.20
C ASP A 379 9.16 -31.52 19.01
N SER A 380 9.15 -32.79 19.45
CA SER A 380 7.97 -33.66 19.38
C SER A 380 6.87 -33.31 20.38
N SER A 381 7.11 -32.36 21.29
CA SER A 381 6.11 -31.94 22.29
C SER A 381 5.13 -30.88 21.75
N LEU A 382 5.43 -30.28 20.60
CA LEU A 382 4.64 -29.20 20.02
C LEU A 382 3.47 -29.71 19.20
N ASN A 383 2.28 -29.17 19.47
CA ASN A 383 1.15 -29.31 18.58
C ASN A 383 1.24 -28.22 17.49
N PHE A 384 0.94 -28.57 16.23
CA PHE A 384 0.91 -27.59 15.13
C PHE A 384 -0.11 -26.47 15.40
N THR A 385 -1.13 -26.72 16.23
CA THR A 385 -2.10 -25.70 16.66
C THR A 385 -1.51 -24.62 17.57
N ASP A 386 -0.36 -24.89 18.20
CA ASP A 386 0.34 -23.92 19.06
C ASP A 386 1.28 -23.01 18.25
N LEU A 387 1.44 -23.27 16.96
CA LEU A 387 2.35 -22.56 16.06
C LEU A 387 1.61 -21.49 15.23
N PRO A 388 2.33 -20.47 14.72
CA PRO A 388 1.77 -19.51 13.78
C PRO A 388 1.34 -20.21 12.48
N ALA A 389 0.16 -19.87 11.96
CA ALA A 389 -0.37 -20.47 10.72
C ALA A 389 0.61 -20.35 9.54
N ASP A 390 1.26 -19.20 9.38
CA ASP A 390 2.22 -18.95 8.29
C ASP A 390 3.45 -19.86 8.38
N MET A 391 3.87 -20.26 9.59
CA MET A 391 4.98 -21.19 9.78
C MET A 391 4.60 -22.60 9.33
N LEU A 392 3.32 -22.98 9.42
CA LEU A 392 2.83 -24.29 8.97
C LEU A 392 3.02 -24.50 7.48
N LEU A 393 3.17 -23.43 6.69
CA LEU A 393 3.52 -23.52 5.27
C LEU A 393 4.85 -24.26 5.06
N TYR A 394 5.79 -24.21 6.00
CA TYR A 394 7.10 -24.89 5.95
C TYR A 394 7.15 -26.18 6.77
N TYR A 395 6.10 -26.48 7.55
CA TYR A 395 6.04 -27.66 8.39
C TYR A 395 6.07 -28.95 7.57
N SER A 396 6.69 -30.00 8.12
CA SER A 396 6.73 -31.32 7.45
C SER A 396 5.42 -32.06 7.69
N TYR A 397 4.62 -32.21 6.63
CA TYR A 397 3.35 -32.91 6.67
C TYR A 397 3.48 -34.38 7.08
N GLU A 398 4.63 -35.01 6.84
CA GLU A 398 4.91 -36.40 7.25
C GLU A 398 4.85 -36.59 8.77
N LYS A 399 5.04 -35.51 9.54
CA LYS A 399 4.94 -35.52 11.01
C LYS A 399 3.51 -35.39 11.52
N VAL A 400 2.54 -35.15 10.63
CA VAL A 400 1.13 -35.03 10.99
C VAL A 400 0.50 -36.42 10.96
N GLN A 401 -0.03 -36.86 12.11
CA GLN A 401 -0.79 -38.10 12.18
C GLN A 401 -2.00 -38.04 11.24
N LYS A 402 -2.28 -39.12 10.50
CA LYS A 402 -3.36 -39.16 9.50
C LYS A 402 -4.72 -38.70 10.05
N VAL A 403 -5.03 -39.04 11.31
CA VAL A 403 -6.27 -38.62 11.99
C VAL A 403 -6.41 -37.09 12.13
N ASN A 404 -5.29 -36.38 12.23
CA ASN A 404 -5.23 -34.93 12.43
C ASN A 404 -5.06 -34.14 11.13
N CYS A 405 -5.05 -34.81 9.96
CA CYS A 405 -4.74 -34.13 8.70
C CYS A 405 -5.74 -32.99 8.39
N ARG A 406 -7.04 -33.19 8.68
CA ARG A 406 -8.07 -32.16 8.48
C ARG A 406 -7.84 -30.94 9.35
N SER A 407 -7.54 -31.15 10.63
CA SER A 407 -7.22 -30.08 11.58
C SER A 407 -5.95 -29.33 11.18
N TYR A 408 -4.95 -30.04 10.67
CA TYR A 408 -3.73 -29.43 10.13
C TYR A 408 -4.02 -28.52 8.94
N PHE A 409 -4.75 -29.00 7.92
CA PHE A 409 -5.08 -28.18 6.76
C PHE A 409 -6.03 -27.03 7.09
N SER A 410 -6.90 -27.19 8.08
CA SER A 410 -7.72 -26.08 8.61
C SER A 410 -6.85 -24.98 9.23
N ALA A 411 -5.81 -25.35 9.98
CA ALA A 411 -4.86 -24.38 10.53
C ALA A 411 -4.00 -23.72 9.43
N VAL A 412 -3.51 -24.50 8.46
CA VAL A 412 -2.80 -24.00 7.27
C VAL A 412 -3.70 -23.06 6.45
N GLY A 413 -5.00 -23.32 6.37
CA GLY A 413 -5.97 -22.46 5.72
C GLY A 413 -6.12 -21.08 6.36
N GLY A 414 -5.60 -20.86 7.57
CA GLY A 414 -5.50 -19.54 8.19
C GLY A 414 -4.24 -18.76 7.81
N ALA A 415 -3.30 -19.36 7.07
CA ALA A 415 -2.05 -18.74 6.69
C ALA A 415 -2.22 -17.67 5.60
N ASP A 416 -1.23 -16.79 5.48
CA ASP A 416 -1.06 -15.92 4.32
C ASP A 416 -0.12 -16.58 3.30
N PHE A 417 -0.71 -17.03 2.20
CA PHE A 417 0.03 -17.71 1.13
C PHE A 417 0.86 -16.76 0.26
N SER A 418 0.70 -15.44 0.40
CA SER A 418 1.52 -14.45 -0.33
C SER A 418 2.97 -14.38 0.18
N VAL A 419 3.25 -14.92 1.38
CA VAL A 419 4.61 -14.97 1.94
C VAL A 419 5.52 -15.97 1.21
N LEU A 420 4.94 -16.95 0.51
CA LEU A 420 5.67 -18.00 -0.17
C LEU A 420 6.35 -17.44 -1.42
N SER A 421 7.66 -17.62 -1.54
CA SER A 421 8.35 -17.32 -2.78
C SER A 421 7.87 -18.24 -3.91
N SER A 422 7.80 -17.69 -5.12
CA SER A 422 7.49 -18.46 -6.33
C SER A 422 8.56 -19.53 -6.65
N VAL A 423 9.74 -19.40 -6.06
CA VAL A 423 10.91 -20.27 -6.28
C VAL A 423 10.68 -21.69 -5.75
N LEU A 424 9.97 -21.85 -4.63
CA LEU A 424 9.88 -23.13 -3.91
C LEU A 424 8.76 -24.06 -4.39
N ASN A 425 7.85 -23.59 -5.27
CA ASN A 425 6.64 -24.31 -5.68
C ASN A 425 5.82 -24.86 -4.48
N ARG A 426 5.87 -24.17 -3.34
CA ARG A 426 5.37 -24.70 -2.06
C ARG A 426 3.85 -24.80 -2.05
N GLN A 427 3.16 -23.89 -2.73
CA GLN A 427 1.71 -23.89 -2.90
C GLN A 427 1.22 -25.22 -3.48
N SER A 428 1.86 -25.69 -4.57
CA SER A 428 1.50 -26.95 -5.24
C SER A 428 1.71 -28.16 -4.34
N ILE A 429 2.83 -28.21 -3.61
CA ILE A 429 3.14 -29.30 -2.67
C ILE A 429 2.09 -29.35 -1.54
N LEU A 430 1.75 -28.19 -0.97
CA LEU A 430 0.74 -28.10 0.09
C LEU A 430 -0.63 -28.54 -0.40
N PHE A 431 -1.02 -28.10 -1.60
CA PHE A 431 -2.31 -28.49 -2.18
C PHE A 431 -2.38 -29.98 -2.49
N GLN A 432 -1.32 -30.59 -3.04
CA GLN A 432 -1.26 -32.03 -3.28
C GLN A 432 -1.43 -32.84 -1.99
N ASN A 433 -0.80 -32.40 -0.90
CA ASN A 433 -0.99 -33.03 0.41
C ASN A 433 -2.42 -32.85 0.95
N ALA A 434 -3.02 -31.68 0.72
CA ALA A 434 -4.41 -31.41 1.08
C ALA A 434 -5.38 -32.31 0.29
N GLN A 435 -5.13 -32.53 -1.01
CA GLN A 435 -5.92 -33.44 -1.83
C GLN A 435 -5.92 -34.86 -1.25
N ASN A 436 -4.74 -35.36 -0.88
CA ASN A 436 -4.58 -36.68 -0.27
C ASN A 436 -5.31 -36.77 1.09
N CYS A 437 -5.25 -35.72 1.92
CA CYS A 437 -5.95 -35.70 3.21
C CYS A 437 -7.48 -35.65 3.07
N LEU A 438 -7.97 -34.83 2.14
CA LEU A 438 -9.38 -34.49 2.01
C LEU A 438 -10.14 -35.40 1.04
N GLY A 439 -9.45 -36.35 0.41
CA GLY A 439 -10.02 -37.24 -0.60
C GLY A 439 -10.54 -36.47 -1.81
N ILE A 440 -9.83 -35.41 -2.22
CA ILE A 440 -10.22 -34.61 -3.39
C ILE A 440 -9.82 -35.40 -4.64
N SER A 441 -10.82 -35.90 -5.36
CA SER A 441 -10.67 -36.49 -6.68
C SER A 441 -11.23 -35.54 -7.75
N GLY A 442 -10.47 -35.30 -8.81
CA GLY A 442 -10.84 -34.35 -9.87
C GLY A 442 -10.61 -32.89 -9.51
N VAL A 443 -11.42 -32.00 -10.08
CA VAL A 443 -11.24 -30.53 -10.05
C VAL A 443 -12.37 -29.77 -9.35
N SER A 444 -13.18 -30.46 -8.53
CA SER A 444 -14.29 -29.86 -7.79
C SER A 444 -14.10 -30.06 -6.29
N LEU A 445 -14.38 -29.02 -5.50
CA LEU A 445 -14.33 -29.03 -4.05
C LEU A 445 -15.73 -28.87 -3.49
N ASN A 446 -16.14 -29.72 -2.54
CA ASN A 446 -17.39 -29.52 -1.80
C ASN A 446 -17.23 -28.46 -0.69
N SER A 447 -18.35 -28.00 -0.13
CA SER A 447 -18.38 -26.98 0.94
C SER A 447 -17.43 -27.29 2.10
N THR A 448 -17.39 -28.55 2.59
CA THR A 448 -16.49 -28.93 3.69
C THR A 448 -15.01 -28.85 3.31
N GLN A 449 -14.66 -29.23 2.09
CA GLN A 449 -13.28 -29.14 1.59
C GLN A 449 -12.85 -27.67 1.44
N VAL A 450 -13.73 -26.81 0.91
CA VAL A 450 -13.47 -25.37 0.82
C VAL A 450 -13.27 -24.75 2.21
N GLU A 451 -14.09 -25.14 3.19
CA GLU A 451 -13.97 -24.65 4.56
C GLU A 451 -12.61 -25.01 5.18
N VAL A 452 -12.16 -26.25 4.98
CA VAL A 452 -10.85 -26.71 5.48
C VAL A 452 -9.69 -26.02 4.76
N LEU A 453 -9.78 -25.80 3.45
CA LEU A 453 -8.70 -25.17 2.69
C LEU A 453 -8.52 -23.68 3.02
N GLY A 454 -9.59 -22.97 3.39
CA GLY A 454 -9.52 -21.57 3.81
C GLY A 454 -8.82 -20.69 2.77
N ASN A 455 -7.80 -19.93 3.20
CA ASN A 455 -7.00 -19.04 2.37
C ASN A 455 -6.14 -19.76 1.33
N MET A 456 -5.98 -21.10 1.40
CA MET A 456 -5.37 -21.86 0.31
C MET A 456 -6.17 -21.70 -0.99
N ALA A 457 -7.46 -21.34 -0.90
CA ALA A 457 -8.28 -20.97 -2.06
C ALA A 457 -7.61 -19.92 -2.97
N CYS A 458 -6.81 -19.01 -2.40
CA CYS A 458 -6.11 -17.96 -3.15
C CYS A 458 -5.04 -18.50 -4.10
N THR A 459 -4.55 -19.73 -3.88
CA THR A 459 -3.52 -20.35 -4.71
C THR A 459 -4.11 -21.38 -5.68
N LEU A 460 -5.43 -21.58 -5.70
CA LEU A 460 -6.07 -22.57 -6.56
C LEU A 460 -6.15 -22.08 -8.01
N ASP A 461 -5.95 -23.01 -8.94
CA ASP A 461 -6.16 -22.77 -10.35
C ASP A 461 -7.63 -22.46 -10.66
N SER A 462 -7.84 -21.75 -11.76
CA SER A 462 -9.17 -21.33 -12.23
C SER A 462 -10.16 -22.48 -12.40
N THR A 463 -9.68 -23.67 -12.78
CA THR A 463 -10.52 -24.87 -12.93
C THR A 463 -11.11 -25.35 -11.61
N TYR A 464 -10.35 -25.31 -10.51
CA TYR A 464 -10.88 -25.63 -9.19
C TYR A 464 -11.89 -24.59 -8.76
N ILE A 465 -11.57 -23.30 -8.92
CA ILE A 465 -12.49 -22.22 -8.54
C ILE A 465 -13.83 -22.35 -9.26
N GLN A 466 -13.82 -22.58 -10.57
CA GLN A 466 -15.04 -22.62 -11.38
C GLN A 466 -15.96 -23.79 -11.04
N ASN A 467 -15.40 -24.96 -10.70
CA ASN A 467 -16.16 -26.20 -10.53
C ASN A 467 -16.48 -26.53 -9.05
N SER A 468 -16.04 -25.70 -8.11
CA SER A 468 -16.22 -25.93 -6.68
C SER A 468 -17.52 -25.34 -6.12
N ASP A 469 -17.84 -25.74 -4.90
CA ASP A 469 -18.93 -25.18 -4.11
C ASP A 469 -18.84 -23.64 -4.03
N PRO A 470 -19.96 -22.91 -4.19
CA PRO A 470 -20.00 -21.44 -4.15
C PRO A 470 -19.40 -20.80 -2.91
N LEU A 471 -19.29 -21.51 -1.79
CA LEU A 471 -18.58 -21.05 -0.59
C LEU A 471 -17.15 -20.58 -0.88
N ILE A 472 -16.52 -21.07 -1.95
CA ILE A 472 -15.16 -20.66 -2.34
C ILE A 472 -15.06 -19.16 -2.59
N LEU A 473 -16.14 -18.53 -3.06
CA LEU A 473 -16.20 -17.08 -3.26
C LEU A 473 -15.98 -16.30 -1.95
N GLU A 474 -16.44 -16.83 -0.83
CA GLU A 474 -16.24 -16.22 0.49
C GLU A 474 -14.78 -16.31 0.93
N LYS A 475 -14.10 -17.43 0.61
CA LYS A 475 -12.67 -17.58 0.91
C LYS A 475 -11.81 -16.68 0.02
N LEU A 476 -12.21 -16.50 -1.25
CA LEU A 476 -11.50 -15.66 -2.21
C LEU A 476 -11.53 -14.15 -1.87
N LYS A 477 -12.46 -13.71 -1.02
CA LYS A 477 -12.47 -12.33 -0.49
C LYS A 477 -11.25 -12.01 0.38
N ASN A 478 -10.61 -13.02 0.95
CA ASN A 478 -9.41 -12.84 1.79
C ASN A 478 -8.12 -12.75 0.97
N CYS A 479 -8.18 -12.94 -0.35
CA CYS A 479 -6.99 -12.96 -1.18
C CYS A 479 -6.44 -11.54 -1.40
N GLY A 480 -5.15 -11.37 -1.13
CA GLY A 480 -4.45 -10.12 -1.37
C GLY A 480 -4.35 -9.77 -2.86
N ASP A 481 -4.35 -10.78 -3.74
CA ASP A 481 -4.43 -10.61 -5.18
C ASP A 481 -5.11 -11.79 -5.87
N LEU A 482 -5.61 -11.57 -7.09
CA LEU A 482 -6.26 -12.59 -7.93
C LEU A 482 -5.76 -12.47 -9.36
N SER A 483 -5.35 -13.60 -9.95
CA SER A 483 -4.93 -13.66 -11.34
C SER A 483 -6.12 -13.53 -12.31
N ASP A 484 -5.84 -13.15 -13.56
CA ASP A 484 -6.87 -12.97 -14.60
C ASP A 484 -7.70 -14.23 -14.87
N SER A 485 -7.08 -15.40 -14.77
CA SER A 485 -7.75 -16.69 -14.93
C SER A 485 -8.67 -16.99 -13.73
N GLN A 486 -8.21 -16.72 -12.50
CA GLN A 486 -9.03 -16.87 -11.29
C GLN A 486 -10.22 -15.91 -11.31
N VAL A 487 -10.02 -14.64 -11.71
CA VAL A 487 -11.12 -13.66 -11.87
C VAL A 487 -12.16 -14.16 -12.87
N THR A 488 -11.72 -14.73 -13.99
CA THR A 488 -12.62 -15.29 -15.00
C THR A 488 -13.43 -16.46 -14.43
N ALA A 489 -12.79 -17.35 -13.67
CA ALA A 489 -13.49 -18.45 -13.00
C ALA A 489 -14.50 -17.96 -11.96
N ILE A 490 -14.15 -16.93 -11.17
CA ILE A 490 -15.06 -16.27 -10.22
C ILE A 490 -16.30 -15.74 -10.95
N GLN A 491 -16.12 -15.03 -12.06
CA GLN A 491 -17.25 -14.51 -12.84
C GLN A 491 -18.12 -15.64 -13.40
N THR A 492 -17.52 -16.70 -13.93
CA THR A 492 -18.26 -17.87 -14.42
C THR A 492 -19.08 -18.51 -13.30
N LEU A 493 -18.49 -18.70 -12.12
CA LEU A 493 -19.19 -19.26 -10.95
C LEU A 493 -20.35 -18.37 -10.49
N LEU A 494 -20.14 -17.04 -10.42
CA LEU A 494 -21.20 -16.07 -10.11
C LEU A 494 -22.37 -16.15 -11.10
N TYR A 495 -22.09 -16.39 -12.39
CA TYR A 495 -23.12 -16.43 -13.44
C TYR A 495 -23.96 -17.71 -13.47
N THR A 496 -23.58 -18.74 -12.72
CA THR A 496 -24.36 -19.98 -12.62
C THR A 496 -25.73 -19.78 -11.97
N GLY A 497 -25.91 -18.74 -11.16
CA GLY A 497 -27.13 -18.49 -10.38
C GLY A 497 -27.27 -19.36 -9.12
N ASN A 498 -26.43 -20.38 -8.96
CA ASN A 498 -26.45 -21.32 -7.83
C ASN A 498 -25.65 -20.81 -6.61
N THR A 499 -25.30 -19.53 -6.57
CA THR A 499 -24.55 -18.92 -5.48
C THR A 499 -25.49 -18.25 -4.48
N THR A 500 -24.97 -17.86 -3.31
CA THR A 500 -25.72 -17.05 -2.32
C THR A 500 -26.14 -15.67 -2.85
N TYR A 501 -25.58 -15.25 -3.99
CA TYR A 501 -25.90 -13.99 -4.67
C TYR A 501 -27.08 -14.10 -5.65
N GLY A 502 -27.59 -15.31 -5.89
CA GLY A 502 -28.73 -15.56 -6.78
C GLY A 502 -28.45 -15.27 -8.25
N ASN A 503 -29.53 -15.17 -9.04
CA ASN A 503 -29.47 -14.97 -10.49
C ASN A 503 -29.09 -13.53 -10.87
N ARG A 504 -28.44 -13.38 -12.03
CA ARG A 504 -28.02 -12.06 -12.57
C ARG A 504 -29.16 -11.05 -12.68
N SER A 505 -30.37 -11.51 -13.01
CA SER A 505 -31.56 -10.65 -13.11
C SER A 505 -32.04 -10.08 -11.77
N SER A 506 -31.63 -10.67 -10.64
CA SER A 506 -31.97 -10.18 -9.29
C SER A 506 -30.85 -9.36 -8.63
N TRP A 507 -29.71 -9.17 -9.31
CA TRP A 507 -28.57 -8.47 -8.73
C TRP A 507 -28.85 -6.98 -8.56
N ASN A 508 -28.49 -6.44 -7.39
CA ASN A 508 -28.75 -5.06 -6.99
C ASN A 508 -27.62 -4.52 -6.09
N LEU A 509 -27.84 -3.36 -5.46
CA LEU A 509 -26.86 -2.75 -4.55
C LEU A 509 -26.44 -3.67 -3.38
N ASP A 510 -27.38 -4.44 -2.81
CA ASP A 510 -27.08 -5.40 -1.74
C ASP A 510 -26.16 -6.52 -2.23
N THR A 511 -26.33 -6.97 -3.49
CA THR A 511 -25.40 -7.92 -4.11
C THR A 511 -23.97 -7.38 -4.16
N LEU A 512 -23.79 -6.13 -4.63
CA LEU A 512 -22.46 -5.49 -4.70
C LEU A 512 -21.84 -5.35 -3.31
N ASN A 513 -22.63 -4.95 -2.30
CA ASN A 513 -22.16 -4.83 -0.93
C ASN A 513 -21.72 -6.18 -0.34
N LYS A 514 -22.50 -7.25 -0.57
CA LYS A 514 -22.20 -8.60 -0.08
C LYS A 514 -20.97 -9.22 -0.74
N LEU A 515 -20.67 -8.87 -2.00
CA LEU A 515 -19.47 -9.34 -2.71
C LEU A 515 -18.16 -8.82 -2.08
N GLY A 516 -18.22 -7.81 -1.21
CA GLY A 516 -17.06 -7.31 -0.49
C GLY A 516 -16.00 -6.72 -1.42
N ILE A 517 -14.75 -7.21 -1.33
CA ILE A 517 -13.63 -6.70 -2.13
C ILE A 517 -13.62 -7.22 -3.58
N LEU A 518 -14.34 -8.30 -3.89
CA LEU A 518 -14.30 -8.95 -5.21
C LEU A 518 -14.57 -8.00 -6.39
N PRO A 519 -15.52 -7.02 -6.33
CA PRO A 519 -15.76 -6.08 -7.41
C PRO A 519 -14.52 -5.30 -7.87
N LEU A 520 -13.49 -5.14 -7.01
CA LEU A 520 -12.20 -4.55 -7.40
C LEU A 520 -11.57 -5.27 -8.61
N TYR A 521 -11.78 -6.57 -8.75
CA TYR A 521 -11.11 -7.41 -9.74
C TYR A 521 -12.00 -7.78 -10.94
N LEU A 522 -13.32 -7.64 -10.83
CA LEU A 522 -14.27 -8.17 -11.82
C LEU A 522 -14.27 -7.35 -13.12
N LYS A 523 -14.37 -8.07 -14.25
CA LYS A 523 -14.29 -7.48 -15.59
C LYS A 523 -15.59 -6.80 -16.00
N GLN A 524 -15.52 -6.01 -17.07
CA GLN A 524 -16.61 -5.23 -17.64
C GLN A 524 -17.93 -6.00 -17.79
N ALA A 525 -17.89 -7.27 -18.22
CA ALA A 525 -19.07 -8.12 -18.38
C ALA A 525 -19.86 -8.35 -17.08
N PHE A 526 -19.22 -8.24 -15.91
CA PHE A 526 -19.91 -8.28 -14.62
C PHE A 526 -20.66 -6.96 -14.39
N TRP A 527 -19.98 -5.84 -14.61
CA TRP A 527 -20.55 -4.51 -14.43
C TRP A 527 -21.75 -4.27 -15.35
N THR A 528 -21.83 -4.87 -16.54
CA THR A 528 -22.99 -4.70 -17.43
C THR A 528 -24.32 -5.23 -16.86
N ASN A 529 -24.30 -6.02 -15.78
CA ASN A 529 -25.52 -6.54 -15.13
C ASN A 529 -26.19 -5.54 -14.18
N PHE A 530 -25.57 -4.38 -13.93
CA PHE A 530 -26.12 -3.35 -13.03
C PHE A 530 -26.44 -2.07 -13.83
N ASP A 531 -27.55 -1.43 -13.47
CA ASP A 531 -27.90 -0.11 -13.99
C ASP A 531 -26.94 0.99 -13.49
N SER A 532 -26.98 2.15 -14.13
CA SER A 532 -26.09 3.28 -13.82
C SER A 532 -26.26 3.81 -12.39
N THR A 533 -27.51 3.86 -11.90
CA THR A 533 -27.84 4.37 -10.55
C THR A 533 -27.28 3.46 -9.47
N THR A 534 -27.45 2.14 -9.61
CA THR A 534 -26.91 1.15 -8.70
C THR A 534 -25.37 1.22 -8.64
N LYS A 535 -24.71 1.28 -9.81
CA LYS A 535 -23.25 1.45 -9.88
C LYS A 535 -22.78 2.71 -9.18
N LYS A 536 -23.35 3.86 -9.53
CA LYS A 536 -22.95 5.15 -8.97
C LYS A 536 -23.11 5.15 -7.44
N THR A 537 -24.21 4.60 -6.94
CA THR A 537 -24.47 4.49 -5.50
C THR A 537 -23.44 3.61 -4.80
N PHE A 538 -23.08 2.46 -5.37
CA PHE A 538 -22.04 1.58 -4.84
C PHE A 538 -20.65 2.25 -4.86
N LEU A 539 -20.29 2.91 -5.96
CA LEU A 539 -18.98 3.56 -6.11
C LEU A 539 -18.75 4.65 -5.07
N LYS A 540 -19.79 5.38 -4.65
CA LYS A 540 -19.71 6.43 -3.62
C LYS A 540 -19.20 5.92 -2.27
N THR A 541 -19.41 4.65 -1.94
CA THR A 541 -18.92 4.04 -0.70
C THR A 541 -17.71 3.15 -0.93
N PHE A 542 -17.67 2.43 -2.06
CA PHE A 542 -16.61 1.48 -2.36
C PHE A 542 -15.28 2.17 -2.62
N ILE A 543 -15.22 3.23 -3.46
CA ILE A 543 -13.97 3.94 -3.76
C ILE A 543 -13.30 4.50 -2.49
N PRO A 544 -14.01 5.23 -1.60
CA PRO A 544 -13.42 5.66 -0.33
C PRO A 544 -12.90 4.51 0.53
N SER A 545 -13.60 3.37 0.53
CA SER A 545 -13.16 2.18 1.28
C SER A 545 -11.85 1.60 0.71
N LEU A 546 -11.66 1.60 -0.62
CA LEU A 546 -10.43 1.14 -1.27
C LEU A 546 -9.27 2.09 -0.96
N LYS A 547 -9.52 3.40 -0.97
CA LYS A 547 -8.51 4.41 -0.58
C LYS A 547 -8.08 4.24 0.88
N LYS A 548 -9.04 4.03 1.80
CA LYS A 548 -8.73 3.75 3.22
C LYS A 548 -7.90 2.48 3.40
N GLN A 549 -8.12 1.47 2.57
CA GLN A 549 -7.34 0.23 2.53
C GLN A 549 -5.99 0.36 1.81
N LYS A 550 -5.66 1.54 1.26
CA LYS A 550 -4.43 1.80 0.50
C LYS A 550 -4.21 0.80 -0.64
N ILE A 551 -5.28 0.50 -1.38
CA ILE A 551 -5.21 -0.39 -2.54
C ILE A 551 -4.24 0.18 -3.58
N GLN A 552 -3.39 -0.69 -4.13
CA GLN A 552 -2.41 -0.32 -5.14
C GLN A 552 -3.07 0.38 -6.34
N ILE A 553 -2.47 1.50 -6.78
CA ILE A 553 -3.04 2.33 -7.84
C ILE A 553 -3.23 1.58 -9.17
N SER A 554 -2.41 0.58 -9.47
CA SER A 554 -2.58 -0.29 -10.65
C SER A 554 -3.89 -1.08 -10.61
N LYS A 555 -4.28 -1.59 -9.44
CA LYS A 555 -5.56 -2.28 -9.24
C LYS A 555 -6.73 -1.31 -9.34
N LEU A 556 -6.60 -0.12 -8.75
CA LEU A 556 -7.61 0.94 -8.90
C LEU A 556 -7.80 1.33 -10.37
N ARG A 557 -6.71 1.56 -11.12
CA ARG A 557 -6.76 1.85 -12.56
C ARG A 557 -7.57 0.82 -13.31
N ARG A 558 -7.22 -0.46 -13.14
CA ARG A 558 -7.95 -1.56 -13.76
C ARG A 558 -9.43 -1.55 -13.37
N PHE A 559 -9.74 -1.40 -12.09
CA PHE A 559 -11.11 -1.31 -11.60
C PHE A 559 -11.90 -0.18 -12.25
N PHE A 560 -11.33 1.01 -12.38
CA PHE A 560 -11.98 2.13 -13.06
C PHE A 560 -12.20 1.81 -14.55
N THR A 561 -11.23 1.23 -15.24
CA THR A 561 -11.40 0.79 -16.64
C THR A 561 -12.53 -0.22 -16.79
N GLU A 562 -12.61 -1.23 -15.92
CA GLU A 562 -13.60 -2.30 -16.01
C GLU A 562 -15.03 -1.84 -15.60
N SER A 563 -15.14 -0.93 -14.63
CA SER A 563 -16.44 -0.51 -14.06
C SER A 563 -17.14 0.62 -14.81
N THR A 564 -16.40 1.43 -15.58
CA THR A 564 -16.92 2.70 -16.14
C THR A 564 -17.53 2.60 -17.54
N VAL A 565 -17.37 1.48 -18.26
CA VAL A 565 -17.69 1.39 -19.71
C VAL A 565 -19.16 1.68 -20.08
N ASN A 566 -20.08 1.67 -19.10
CA ASN A 566 -21.51 1.93 -19.31
C ASN A 566 -22.10 3.04 -18.41
N VAL A 567 -21.29 3.87 -17.77
CA VAL A 567 -21.78 5.13 -17.17
C VAL A 567 -21.93 6.17 -18.28
N LYS A 568 -22.54 5.79 -19.41
CA LYS A 568 -22.86 6.72 -20.48
C LYS A 568 -24.11 7.47 -20.06
N VAL A 569 -23.94 8.74 -19.69
CA VAL A 569 -25.06 9.69 -19.70
C VAL A 569 -25.65 9.60 -21.11
N GLY A 570 -26.96 9.41 -21.20
CA GLY A 570 -27.67 9.03 -22.43
C GLY A 570 -27.24 9.83 -23.66
N THR A 571 -27.28 9.17 -24.81
CA THR A 571 -27.08 9.75 -26.14
C THR A 571 -27.91 11.01 -26.36
N ARG A 572 -27.37 12.17 -26.01
CA ARG A 572 -27.74 13.48 -26.57
C ARG A 572 -26.47 14.10 -27.10
N THR A 573 -26.22 13.79 -28.37
CA THR A 573 -25.22 14.38 -29.27
C THR A 573 -25.52 15.84 -29.60
N LYS A 574 -25.66 16.71 -28.60
CA LYS A 574 -25.63 18.17 -28.80
C LYS A 574 -24.85 18.84 -27.67
N THR A 575 -23.62 19.26 -28.03
CA THR A 575 -22.58 19.96 -27.24
C THR A 575 -22.00 19.17 -26.06
N VAL A 576 -20.74 18.71 -26.23
CA VAL A 576 -20.00 17.84 -25.29
C VAL A 576 -20.00 18.40 -23.85
N CYS A 577 -20.01 19.74 -23.71
CA CYS A 577 -20.24 20.44 -22.45
C CYS A 577 -21.12 21.67 -22.76
N ALA A 578 -22.45 21.52 -22.75
CA ALA A 578 -23.32 22.70 -22.63
C ALA A 578 -23.04 23.37 -21.26
N THR A 579 -23.39 24.65 -21.11
CA THR A 579 -23.09 25.51 -19.94
C THR A 579 -23.45 24.89 -18.57
N ASP A 580 -24.31 23.86 -18.55
CA ASP A 580 -24.78 23.14 -17.37
C ASP A 580 -24.05 21.80 -17.10
N ASN A 581 -23.03 21.42 -17.90
CA ASN A 581 -22.33 20.13 -17.85
C ASN A 581 -20.80 20.23 -17.66
N ASN A 582 -20.26 21.40 -17.30
CA ASN A 582 -18.85 21.53 -16.93
C ASN A 582 -18.55 20.75 -15.63
N ILE A 583 -17.29 20.39 -15.43
CA ILE A 583 -16.84 19.88 -14.13
C ILE A 583 -16.91 21.05 -13.12
N THR A 584 -17.61 20.84 -12.01
CA THR A 584 -17.84 21.83 -10.94
C THR A 584 -17.34 21.31 -9.59
N GLU A 585 -17.34 22.16 -8.56
CA GLU A 585 -17.00 21.81 -7.18
C GLU A 585 -17.89 20.66 -6.67
N ALA A 586 -19.18 20.68 -7.02
CA ALA A 586 -20.12 19.61 -6.70
C ALA A 586 -19.73 18.27 -7.37
N THR A 587 -19.31 18.35 -8.63
CA THR A 587 -18.87 17.18 -9.42
C THR A 587 -17.62 16.55 -8.83
N ILE A 588 -16.59 17.35 -8.54
CA ILE A 588 -15.34 16.84 -7.97
C ILE A 588 -15.49 16.45 -6.50
N ALA A 589 -16.50 16.92 -5.78
CA ALA A 589 -16.81 16.48 -4.42
C ALA A 589 -17.48 15.10 -4.38
N ASP A 590 -18.15 14.66 -5.46
CA ASP A 590 -18.74 13.32 -5.56
C ASP A 590 -17.65 12.24 -5.35
N PRO A 591 -17.79 11.33 -4.38
CA PRO A 591 -16.78 10.29 -4.15
C PRO A 591 -16.59 9.32 -5.31
N SER A 592 -17.56 9.25 -6.23
CA SER A 592 -17.48 8.43 -7.45
C SER A 592 -16.77 9.12 -8.62
N PHE A 593 -16.47 10.43 -8.54
CA PHE A 593 -15.69 11.13 -9.56
C PHE A 593 -14.33 10.44 -9.79
N PRO A 594 -13.89 10.25 -11.06
CA PRO A 594 -14.43 10.79 -12.32
C PRO A 594 -15.38 9.84 -13.09
N ALA A 595 -16.09 8.93 -12.40
CA ALA A 595 -17.02 8.02 -13.06
C ALA A 595 -18.11 8.77 -13.85
N GLY A 596 -18.31 8.39 -15.12
CA GLY A 596 -19.29 9.00 -16.02
C GLY A 596 -18.72 9.90 -17.10
N TYR A 597 -17.40 10.14 -17.09
CA TYR A 597 -16.69 10.82 -18.16
C TYR A 597 -15.89 9.79 -18.98
N ASP A 598 -15.81 10.01 -20.30
CA ASP A 598 -14.71 9.48 -21.12
C ASP A 598 -13.62 10.55 -21.31
N SER A 599 -12.48 10.19 -21.93
CA SER A 599 -11.34 11.11 -22.08
C SER A 599 -11.68 12.36 -22.88
N THR A 600 -12.58 12.26 -23.86
CA THR A 600 -12.98 13.40 -24.69
C THR A 600 -13.86 14.35 -23.89
N GLN A 601 -14.81 13.80 -23.13
CA GLN A 601 -15.68 14.59 -22.25
C GLN A 601 -14.90 15.22 -21.11
N PHE A 602 -13.98 14.47 -20.49
CA PHE A 602 -13.15 14.96 -19.40
C PHE A 602 -12.27 16.13 -19.86
N ASP A 603 -11.64 16.02 -21.03
CA ASP A 603 -10.82 17.12 -21.59
C ASP A 603 -11.68 18.35 -21.94
N ALA A 604 -12.82 18.14 -22.59
CA ALA A 604 -13.70 19.24 -22.99
C ALA A 604 -14.34 19.96 -21.79
N CYS A 605 -14.69 19.24 -20.72
CA CYS A 605 -15.46 19.78 -19.59
C CYS A 605 -14.60 20.22 -18.40
N LEU A 606 -13.29 19.93 -18.43
CA LEU A 606 -12.33 20.41 -17.45
C LEU A 606 -11.71 21.73 -17.93
N ASP A 607 -12.22 22.85 -17.42
CA ASP A 607 -11.65 24.18 -17.69
C ASP A 607 -10.27 24.35 -17.02
N ASN A 608 -9.38 25.12 -17.65
CA ASN A 608 -8.02 25.33 -17.17
C ASN A 608 -7.98 26.18 -15.88
N ALA A 609 -8.81 27.20 -15.76
CA ALA A 609 -8.90 27.99 -14.52
C ALA A 609 -9.52 27.14 -13.40
N PHE A 610 -10.56 26.38 -13.71
CA PHE A 610 -11.16 25.45 -12.75
C PHE A 610 -10.15 24.41 -12.23
N LEU A 611 -9.34 23.82 -13.13
CA LEU A 611 -8.27 22.90 -12.76
C LEU A 611 -7.24 23.57 -11.84
N LYS A 612 -6.84 24.80 -12.13
CA LYS A 612 -5.88 25.56 -11.32
C LYS A 612 -6.39 25.80 -9.90
N ASP A 613 -7.68 26.08 -9.76
CA ASP A 613 -8.30 26.43 -8.48
C ASP A 613 -8.72 25.21 -7.64
N ASN A 614 -8.59 23.99 -8.18
CA ASN A 614 -9.06 22.74 -7.57
C ASN A 614 -8.09 21.56 -7.80
N LEU A 615 -6.78 21.83 -7.92
CA LEU A 615 -5.82 20.84 -8.40
C LEU A 615 -5.71 19.63 -7.46
N ALA A 616 -5.54 19.81 -6.15
CA ALA A 616 -5.44 18.68 -5.22
C ALA A 616 -6.73 17.85 -5.19
N ALA A 617 -7.90 18.50 -5.16
CA ALA A 617 -9.18 17.82 -5.12
C ALA A 617 -9.42 16.90 -6.35
N ILE A 618 -8.92 17.30 -7.52
CA ILE A 618 -8.99 16.51 -8.75
C ILE A 618 -7.95 15.38 -8.74
N THR A 619 -6.68 15.71 -8.48
CA THR A 619 -5.56 14.76 -8.57
C THR A 619 -5.60 13.67 -7.49
N GLU A 620 -6.23 13.91 -6.35
CA GLU A 620 -6.47 12.90 -5.32
C GLU A 620 -7.50 11.84 -5.75
N LYS A 621 -8.36 12.13 -6.73
CA LYS A 621 -9.44 11.23 -7.17
C LYS A 621 -9.17 10.53 -8.50
N VAL A 622 -8.44 11.17 -9.40
CA VAL A 622 -8.20 10.63 -10.74
C VAL A 622 -7.05 9.63 -10.73
N VAL A 623 -7.28 8.43 -11.28
CA VAL A 623 -6.25 7.40 -11.46
C VAL A 623 -6.09 6.91 -12.90
N ASP A 624 -7.08 7.17 -13.76
CA ASP A 624 -7.09 6.76 -15.17
C ASP A 624 -5.97 7.46 -15.98
N THR A 625 -5.19 6.69 -16.74
CA THR A 625 -4.03 7.21 -17.47
C THR A 625 -4.39 8.29 -18.49
N GLY A 626 -5.55 8.20 -19.16
CA GLY A 626 -6.02 9.19 -20.11
C GLY A 626 -6.33 10.52 -19.41
N PHE A 627 -7.07 10.48 -18.30
CA PHE A 627 -7.38 11.67 -17.51
C PHE A 627 -6.13 12.30 -16.88
N LEU A 628 -5.22 11.48 -16.34
CA LEU A 628 -3.94 11.97 -15.82
C LEU A 628 -3.14 12.72 -16.90
N THR A 629 -3.12 12.19 -18.13
CA THR A 629 -2.44 12.83 -19.27
C THR A 629 -3.10 14.16 -19.65
N ILE A 630 -4.43 14.21 -19.66
CA ILE A 630 -5.19 15.45 -19.91
C ILE A 630 -4.86 16.52 -18.86
N ILE A 631 -4.83 16.15 -17.57
CA ILE A 631 -4.48 17.07 -16.48
C ILE A 631 -3.06 17.63 -16.70
N LEU A 632 -2.07 16.77 -16.95
CA LEU A 632 -0.69 17.20 -17.19
C LEU A 632 -0.59 18.15 -18.39
N ASN A 633 -1.29 17.84 -19.50
CA ASN A 633 -1.29 18.67 -20.70
C ASN A 633 -1.89 20.06 -20.42
N LYS A 634 -3.00 20.15 -19.70
CA LYS A 634 -3.61 21.43 -19.30
C LYS A 634 -2.72 22.22 -18.36
N LEU A 635 -2.04 21.56 -17.42
CA LEU A 635 -1.04 22.22 -16.57
C LEU A 635 0.14 22.77 -17.39
N ASN A 636 0.63 22.02 -18.37
CA ASN A 636 1.69 22.49 -19.27
C ASN A 636 1.23 23.67 -20.16
N GLN A 637 -0.06 23.77 -20.49
CA GLN A 637 -0.63 24.94 -21.17
C GLN A 637 -0.67 26.17 -20.26
N LEU A 638 -1.05 25.99 -18.99
CA LEU A 638 -1.09 27.05 -17.98
C LEU A 638 0.30 27.57 -17.60
N TYR A 639 1.30 26.69 -17.60
CA TYR A 639 2.66 26.96 -17.14
C TYR A 639 3.69 26.63 -18.22
N ALA A 640 3.69 27.40 -19.31
CA ALA A 640 4.53 27.15 -20.48
C ALA A 640 6.05 27.09 -20.19
N SER A 641 6.52 27.81 -19.16
CA SER A 641 7.93 27.81 -18.72
C SER A 641 8.30 26.65 -17.80
N GLY A 642 7.35 25.81 -17.41
CA GLY A 642 7.53 24.74 -16.43
C GLY A 642 6.68 24.91 -15.18
N LEU A 643 6.36 23.78 -14.54
CA LEU A 643 5.48 23.75 -13.37
C LEU A 643 6.18 24.36 -12.14
N PRO A 644 5.53 25.31 -11.45
CA PRO A 644 6.05 25.85 -10.19
C PRO A 644 5.95 24.80 -9.08
N GLU A 645 6.73 25.00 -8.02
CA GLU A 645 6.87 24.03 -6.95
C GLU A 645 5.54 23.72 -6.24
N SER A 646 4.70 24.73 -6.03
CA SER A 646 3.36 24.58 -5.44
C SER A 646 2.43 23.69 -6.27
N VAL A 647 2.62 23.62 -7.60
CA VAL A 647 1.87 22.74 -8.49
C VAL A 647 2.48 21.34 -8.52
N VAL A 648 3.81 21.24 -8.55
CA VAL A 648 4.53 19.96 -8.55
C VAL A 648 4.19 19.12 -7.31
N GLN A 649 4.08 19.78 -6.15
CA GLN A 649 3.66 19.17 -4.88
C GLN A 649 2.22 18.65 -4.85
N LEU A 650 1.41 18.91 -5.89
CA LEU A 650 0.02 18.48 -5.96
C LEU A 650 -0.24 17.51 -7.13
N LEU A 651 0.79 17.10 -7.88
CA LEU A 651 0.59 16.25 -9.06
C LEU A 651 0.08 14.84 -8.72
N SER A 652 0.44 14.29 -7.54
CA SER A 652 0.09 12.93 -7.15
C SER A 652 0.41 11.93 -8.30
N ALA A 653 -0.54 11.08 -8.68
CA ALA A 653 -0.44 10.14 -9.79
C ALA A 653 -0.23 10.80 -11.17
N VAL A 654 -0.58 12.08 -11.36
CA VAL A 654 -0.35 12.82 -12.62
C VAL A 654 1.13 12.92 -12.93
N SER A 655 1.98 12.98 -11.90
CA SER A 655 3.43 13.02 -12.10
C SER A 655 3.94 11.79 -12.89
N ARG A 656 3.28 10.63 -12.79
CA ARG A 656 3.74 9.38 -13.41
C ARG A 656 3.54 9.30 -14.92
N VAL A 657 2.71 10.18 -15.50
CA VAL A 657 2.55 10.26 -16.96
C VAL A 657 3.51 11.27 -17.60
N ALA A 658 4.34 11.95 -16.80
CA ALA A 658 5.31 12.92 -17.27
C ALA A 658 6.51 12.26 -17.97
N THR A 659 6.98 12.88 -19.04
CA THR A 659 8.24 12.51 -19.68
C THR A 659 9.44 13.12 -18.94
N VAL A 660 10.65 12.63 -19.21
CA VAL A 660 11.89 13.27 -18.72
C VAL A 660 11.99 14.74 -19.18
N SER A 661 11.45 15.06 -20.36
CA SER A 661 11.38 16.44 -20.89
C SER A 661 10.46 17.31 -20.03
N ASP A 662 9.30 16.80 -19.63
CA ASP A 662 8.40 17.51 -18.71
C ASP A 662 9.10 17.76 -17.36
N ILE A 663 9.67 16.71 -16.77
CA ILE A 663 10.38 16.75 -15.48
C ILE A 663 11.51 17.79 -15.49
N SER A 664 12.24 17.91 -16.60
CA SER A 664 13.35 18.87 -16.72
C SER A 664 12.93 20.34 -16.53
N LYS A 665 11.64 20.65 -16.76
CA LYS A 665 11.08 21.99 -16.62
C LYS A 665 10.49 22.26 -15.23
N TRP A 666 10.35 21.24 -14.39
CA TRP A 666 9.74 21.39 -13.07
C TRP A 666 10.65 22.12 -12.09
N ASN A 667 10.04 22.82 -11.14
CA ASN A 667 10.74 23.36 -9.98
C ASN A 667 10.70 22.36 -8.82
N ILE A 668 11.85 21.78 -8.47
CA ILE A 668 11.99 20.76 -7.43
C ILE A 668 13.16 21.21 -6.55
N THR A 669 12.88 22.05 -5.54
CA THR A 669 13.94 22.67 -4.73
C THR A 669 13.89 22.24 -3.28
N ALA A 670 12.70 21.99 -2.74
CA ALA A 670 12.47 21.58 -1.37
C ALA A 670 12.40 20.05 -1.23
N ILE A 671 12.87 19.55 -0.08
CA ILE A 671 12.75 18.14 0.29
C ILE A 671 11.30 17.67 0.34
N ASP A 672 10.38 18.56 0.73
CA ASP A 672 8.93 18.29 0.74
C ASP A 672 8.43 17.91 -0.66
N THR A 673 8.92 18.60 -1.70
CA THR A 673 8.58 18.33 -3.10
C THR A 673 9.16 17.02 -3.58
N LEU A 674 10.44 16.76 -3.28
CA LEU A 674 11.08 15.49 -3.61
C LEU A 674 10.35 14.32 -2.94
N SER A 675 10.06 14.43 -1.64
CA SER A 675 9.36 13.40 -0.89
C SER A 675 7.97 13.12 -1.43
N PHE A 676 7.22 14.16 -1.80
CA PHE A 676 5.89 14.00 -2.40
C PHE A 676 5.95 13.27 -3.75
N LEU A 677 6.94 13.59 -4.60
CA LEU A 677 7.11 12.92 -5.89
C LEU A 677 7.54 11.45 -5.73
N MET A 678 8.23 11.09 -4.65
CA MET A 678 8.74 9.73 -4.43
C MET A 678 7.76 8.76 -3.77
N VAL A 679 6.55 9.20 -3.41
CA VAL A 679 5.51 8.33 -2.81
C VAL A 679 5.14 7.17 -3.74
N SER A 680 5.39 5.93 -3.32
CA SER A 680 5.15 4.72 -4.12
C SER A 680 3.66 4.46 -4.41
N ASP A 681 2.77 4.93 -3.54
CA ASP A 681 1.31 4.72 -3.66
C ASP A 681 0.74 5.37 -4.94
N ASN A 682 1.42 6.40 -5.46
CA ASN A 682 1.04 7.11 -6.69
C ASN A 682 1.48 6.38 -7.97
N GLY A 683 2.18 5.24 -7.84
CA GLY A 683 2.74 4.45 -8.93
C GLY A 683 4.27 4.48 -8.95
N ALA A 684 4.87 3.58 -9.72
CA ALA A 684 6.31 3.48 -9.86
C ALA A 684 6.85 4.47 -10.91
N TRP A 685 8.03 5.03 -10.65
CA TRP A 685 8.84 5.72 -11.66
C TRP A 685 9.67 4.71 -12.47
N THR A 686 9.95 5.02 -13.74
CA THR A 686 11.08 4.35 -14.43
C THR A 686 12.42 4.81 -13.85
N SER A 687 13.49 4.09 -14.18
CA SER A 687 14.85 4.46 -13.76
C SER A 687 15.23 5.86 -14.28
N GLU A 688 14.90 6.16 -15.53
CA GLU A 688 15.21 7.45 -16.17
C GLU A 688 14.40 8.60 -15.56
N GLN A 689 13.12 8.37 -15.28
CA GLN A 689 12.26 9.39 -14.65
C GLN A 689 12.69 9.68 -13.21
N SER A 690 12.92 8.64 -12.40
CA SER A 690 13.37 8.83 -11.01
C SER A 690 14.74 9.52 -10.96
N LYS A 691 15.69 9.11 -11.82
CA LYS A 691 16.97 9.80 -11.98
C LYS A 691 16.78 11.27 -12.34
N ALA A 692 15.89 11.60 -13.28
CA ALA A 692 15.62 12.98 -13.69
C ALA A 692 15.06 13.83 -12.53
N VAL A 693 14.09 13.31 -11.77
CA VAL A 693 13.52 14.00 -10.60
C VAL A 693 14.58 14.27 -9.54
N ILE A 694 15.36 13.25 -9.17
CA ILE A 694 16.36 13.38 -8.10
C ILE A 694 17.51 14.30 -8.55
N THR A 695 17.98 14.17 -9.79
CA THR A 695 19.05 15.04 -10.32
C THR A 695 18.59 16.48 -10.44
N ARG A 696 17.30 16.73 -10.76
CA ARG A 696 16.74 18.08 -10.75
C ARG A 696 16.80 18.70 -9.35
N TYR A 697 16.43 17.96 -8.31
CA TYR A 697 16.58 18.39 -6.91
C TYR A 697 18.03 18.68 -6.54
N LEU A 698 18.95 17.78 -6.87
CA LEU A 698 20.38 17.91 -6.55
C LEU A 698 21.09 19.02 -7.36
N SER A 699 20.50 19.50 -8.46
CA SER A 699 21.06 20.61 -9.25
C SER A 699 20.94 21.98 -8.55
N VAL A 700 20.10 22.06 -7.51
CA VAL A 700 19.92 23.27 -6.70
C VAL A 700 21.05 23.37 -5.68
N ALA A 701 21.73 24.52 -5.64
CA ALA A 701 22.83 24.74 -4.72
C ALA A 701 22.41 24.55 -3.26
N GLY A 702 23.17 23.74 -2.51
CA GLY A 702 22.90 23.41 -1.11
C GLY A 702 22.18 22.08 -0.90
N ASN A 703 21.52 21.53 -1.93
CA ASN A 703 20.89 20.22 -1.84
C ASN A 703 21.93 19.10 -1.91
N ILE A 704 21.76 18.08 -1.06
CA ILE A 704 22.66 16.92 -0.93
C ILE A 704 21.85 15.64 -0.76
N LEU A 705 22.50 14.46 -0.86
CA LEU A 705 21.90 13.20 -0.43
C LEU A 705 22.07 13.00 1.09
N GLY A 706 21.27 13.75 1.86
CA GLY A 706 21.15 13.63 3.31
C GLY A 706 20.24 12.49 3.75
N THR A 707 20.05 12.35 5.06
CA THR A 707 19.17 11.30 5.64
C THR A 707 17.73 11.43 5.13
N ALA A 708 17.20 12.66 5.07
CA ALA A 708 15.84 12.90 4.61
C ALA A 708 15.66 12.53 3.13
N GLU A 709 16.63 12.86 2.29
CA GLU A 709 16.63 12.48 0.87
C GLU A 709 16.70 10.97 0.69
N LEU A 710 17.60 10.28 1.42
CA LEU A 710 17.73 8.82 1.36
C LEU A 710 16.42 8.12 1.75
N ASN A 711 15.75 8.61 2.80
CA ASN A 711 14.45 8.10 3.21
C ASN A 711 13.37 8.37 2.16
N ALA A 712 13.35 9.58 1.59
CA ALA A 712 12.38 9.99 0.59
C ALA A 712 12.51 9.18 -0.70
N ILE A 713 13.72 9.01 -1.24
CA ILE A 713 13.94 8.32 -2.52
C ILE A 713 13.85 6.79 -2.38
N GLY A 714 14.20 6.22 -1.23
CA GLY A 714 14.06 4.80 -0.92
C GLY A 714 14.61 3.88 -2.03
N SER A 715 13.71 3.10 -2.65
CA SER A 715 14.06 2.13 -3.70
C SER A 715 14.56 2.76 -5.01
N TYR A 716 14.39 4.07 -5.20
CA TYR A 716 14.86 4.77 -6.39
C TYR A 716 16.34 5.18 -6.31
N LEU A 717 17.02 4.92 -5.19
CA LEU A 717 18.46 5.21 -5.02
C LEU A 717 19.30 4.65 -6.18
N CYS A 718 19.03 3.41 -6.60
CA CYS A 718 19.82 2.72 -7.63
C CYS A 718 19.67 3.30 -9.05
N SER A 719 18.74 4.25 -9.28
CA SER A 719 18.64 5.00 -10.53
C SER A 719 19.78 6.01 -10.73
N LEU A 720 20.50 6.35 -9.65
CA LEU A 720 21.55 7.36 -9.66
C LEU A 720 22.88 6.82 -10.14
N ASP A 721 23.66 7.69 -10.79
CA ASP A 721 25.01 7.34 -11.23
C ASP A 721 25.94 7.08 -10.03
N LEU A 722 26.93 6.21 -10.24
CA LEU A 722 27.89 5.82 -9.20
C LEU A 722 28.57 7.02 -8.53
N ASN A 723 28.91 8.06 -9.29
CA ASN A 723 29.55 9.26 -8.76
C ASN A 723 28.63 10.04 -7.81
N VAL A 724 27.32 10.05 -8.09
CA VAL A 724 26.32 10.69 -7.22
C VAL A 724 26.15 9.87 -5.94
N LEU A 725 26.07 8.54 -6.04
CA LEU A 725 25.99 7.65 -4.87
C LEU A 725 27.19 7.79 -3.93
N LYS A 726 28.39 7.99 -4.46
CA LYS A 726 29.62 8.22 -3.68
C LYS A 726 29.60 9.52 -2.87
N THR A 727 28.66 10.43 -3.11
CA THR A 727 28.50 11.66 -2.30
C THR A 727 27.75 11.42 -0.99
N VAL A 728 27.08 10.26 -0.83
CA VAL A 728 26.37 9.91 0.40
C VAL A 728 27.38 9.78 1.54
N THR A 729 27.12 10.50 2.64
CA THR A 729 27.98 10.47 3.82
C THR A 729 27.64 9.27 4.72
N ALA A 730 28.63 8.81 5.49
CA ALA A 730 28.44 7.75 6.46
C ALA A 730 27.39 8.13 7.54
N ASP A 731 27.36 9.40 7.98
CA ASP A 731 26.36 9.86 8.96
C ASP A 731 24.95 9.88 8.38
N SER A 732 24.81 10.34 7.12
CA SER A 732 23.52 10.35 6.42
C SER A 732 22.91 8.95 6.33
N LEU A 733 23.70 7.97 5.89
CA LEU A 733 23.27 6.58 5.75
C LEU A 733 23.02 5.92 7.11
N LYS A 734 23.86 6.22 8.12
CA LYS A 734 23.71 5.70 9.49
C LYS A 734 22.33 5.99 10.07
N LYS A 735 21.78 7.18 9.80
CA LYS A 735 20.48 7.64 10.33
C LYS A 735 19.29 7.34 9.40
N ALA A 736 19.55 6.88 8.18
CA ALA A 736 18.51 6.58 7.21
C ALA A 736 17.77 5.28 7.57
N ASN A 737 16.58 5.13 7.00
CA ASN A 737 15.87 3.86 6.93
C ASN A 737 16.69 2.86 6.10
N SER A 738 16.45 1.56 6.28
CA SER A 738 17.12 0.54 5.46
C SER A 738 16.83 0.79 3.98
N VAL A 739 17.89 0.99 3.19
CA VAL A 739 17.75 1.22 1.76
C VAL A 739 17.74 -0.11 1.01
N ASN A 740 16.79 -0.26 0.08
CA ASN A 740 16.73 -1.43 -0.79
C ASN A 740 17.70 -1.25 -1.97
N VAL A 741 18.79 -2.01 -1.97
CA VAL A 741 19.82 -1.96 -3.01
C VAL A 741 19.74 -3.13 -3.99
N SER A 742 18.64 -3.88 -4.02
CA SER A 742 18.53 -5.10 -4.83
C SER A 742 18.70 -4.84 -6.33
N SER A 743 18.16 -3.70 -6.82
CA SER A 743 18.22 -3.25 -8.23
C SER A 743 19.55 -2.58 -8.63
N CYS A 744 20.45 -2.31 -7.68
CA CYS A 744 21.73 -1.68 -7.95
C CYS A 744 22.68 -2.64 -8.72
N SER A 745 23.54 -2.06 -9.55
CA SER A 745 24.67 -2.75 -10.15
C SER A 745 25.69 -3.18 -9.10
N ILE A 746 26.60 -4.09 -9.45
CA ILE A 746 27.65 -4.58 -8.54
C ILE A 746 28.52 -3.43 -8.03
N ASP A 747 28.92 -2.49 -8.90
CA ASP A 747 29.75 -1.34 -8.51
C ASP A 747 29.01 -0.39 -7.56
N GLN A 748 27.72 -0.14 -7.83
CA GLN A 748 26.88 0.66 -6.94
C GLN A 748 26.72 -0.02 -5.58
N LYS A 749 26.47 -1.34 -5.55
CA LYS A 749 26.39 -2.13 -4.32
C LYS A 749 27.70 -2.05 -3.54
N SER A 750 28.85 -2.17 -4.21
CA SER A 750 30.16 -2.10 -3.56
C SER A 750 30.43 -0.72 -2.94
N ALA A 751 30.09 0.37 -3.66
CA ALA A 751 30.21 1.72 -3.11
C ALA A 751 29.29 1.93 -1.89
N LEU A 752 28.03 1.51 -1.97
CA LEU A 752 27.07 1.63 -0.86
C LEU A 752 27.46 0.75 0.33
N TYR A 753 27.99 -0.45 0.09
CA TYR A 753 28.53 -1.30 1.14
C TYR A 753 29.68 -0.62 1.89
N SER A 754 30.64 -0.02 1.17
CA SER A 754 31.77 0.67 1.79
C SER A 754 31.29 1.81 2.71
N ILE A 755 30.31 2.59 2.25
CA ILE A 755 29.70 3.67 3.06
C ILE A 755 29.00 3.06 4.28
N ALA A 756 28.15 2.04 4.10
CA ALA A 756 27.41 1.41 5.19
C ALA A 756 28.30 0.72 6.23
N ASN A 757 29.38 0.06 5.79
CA ASN A 757 30.35 -0.57 6.68
C ASN A 757 31.06 0.47 7.56
N SER A 758 31.33 1.66 7.00
CA SER A 758 31.83 2.81 7.76
C SER A 758 30.77 3.35 8.74
N SER A 759 29.53 3.55 8.27
CA SER A 759 28.39 4.03 9.06
C SER A 759 28.12 3.23 10.33
N PHE A 760 28.21 1.90 10.24
CA PHE A 760 27.87 0.98 11.32
C PHE A 760 29.09 0.41 12.04
N SER A 761 30.28 0.94 11.79
CA SER A 761 31.54 0.48 12.40
C SER A 761 31.49 0.43 13.95
N THR A 762 30.75 1.36 14.57
CA THR A 762 30.56 1.42 16.03
C THR A 762 29.74 0.25 16.60
N GLN A 763 28.96 -0.45 15.77
CA GLN A 763 28.11 -1.56 16.19
C GLN A 763 28.83 -2.91 16.14
N ARG A 764 30.09 -2.98 15.69
CA ARG A 764 30.84 -4.24 15.56
C ARG A 764 31.07 -4.98 16.88
N SER A 765 30.99 -4.28 18.02
CA SER A 765 31.03 -4.91 19.34
C SER A 765 29.80 -5.78 19.64
N GLU A 766 28.69 -5.53 18.92
CA GLU A 766 27.44 -6.30 18.99
C GLU A 766 27.15 -6.94 17.63
N PRO A 767 27.73 -8.13 17.34
CA PRO A 767 27.71 -8.69 15.99
C PRO A 767 26.32 -8.93 15.40
N THR A 768 25.35 -9.34 16.24
CA THR A 768 23.96 -9.50 15.79
C THR A 768 23.39 -8.18 15.31
N ALA A 769 23.57 -7.09 16.06
CA ALA A 769 23.05 -5.79 15.68
C ALA A 769 23.75 -5.23 14.44
N PHE A 770 25.08 -5.36 14.37
CA PHE A 770 25.84 -5.00 13.18
C PHE A 770 25.35 -5.74 11.94
N TYR A 771 25.16 -7.06 12.04
CA TYR A 771 24.63 -7.88 10.95
C TYR A 771 23.25 -7.40 10.49
N GLN A 772 22.31 -7.14 11.41
CA GLN A 772 20.97 -6.69 11.03
C GLN A 772 21.00 -5.37 10.26
N LEU A 773 21.85 -4.42 10.68
CA LEU A 773 22.00 -3.11 10.04
C LEU A 773 22.69 -3.18 8.67
N ILE A 774 23.69 -4.06 8.50
CA ILE A 774 24.48 -4.15 7.27
C ILE A 774 23.89 -5.13 6.23
N SER A 775 22.98 -6.01 6.64
CA SER A 775 22.47 -7.15 5.85
C SER A 775 22.07 -6.79 4.41
N SER A 776 21.31 -5.70 4.23
CA SER A 776 20.85 -5.25 2.91
C SER A 776 21.98 -4.84 1.95
N TYR A 777 23.15 -4.49 2.47
CA TYR A 777 24.30 -4.03 1.68
C TYR A 777 25.31 -5.13 1.35
N LEU A 778 25.16 -6.34 1.92
CA LEU A 778 26.16 -7.42 1.80
C LEU A 778 26.36 -7.93 0.36
N GLY A 779 25.42 -7.67 -0.55
CA GLY A 779 25.58 -7.93 -1.98
C GLY A 779 26.79 -7.22 -2.61
N GLY A 780 27.29 -6.14 -2.00
CA GLY A 780 28.48 -5.39 -2.44
C GLY A 780 29.74 -5.63 -1.59
N ALA A 781 29.68 -6.52 -0.60
CA ALA A 781 30.80 -6.75 0.31
C ALA A 781 31.96 -7.50 -0.36
N PRO A 782 33.22 -7.20 -0.01
CA PRO A 782 34.36 -8.03 -0.39
C PRO A 782 34.31 -9.37 0.35
N VAL A 783 34.99 -10.39 -0.20
CA VAL A 783 34.95 -11.76 0.35
C VAL A 783 35.55 -11.82 1.76
N GLU A 784 36.54 -10.99 2.07
CA GLU A 784 37.20 -10.90 3.38
C GLU A 784 36.20 -10.52 4.48
N ASP A 785 35.32 -9.55 4.20
CA ASP A 785 34.32 -9.10 5.16
C ASP A 785 33.23 -10.16 5.36
N ILE A 786 32.85 -10.89 4.30
CA ILE A 786 31.95 -12.03 4.42
C ILE A 786 32.58 -13.16 5.25
N ARG A 787 33.86 -13.47 5.05
CA ARG A 787 34.59 -14.45 5.88
C ARG A 787 34.65 -13.99 7.34
N ALA A 788 34.89 -12.71 7.59
CA ALA A 788 34.89 -12.15 8.94
C ALA A 788 33.53 -12.32 9.64
N LEU A 789 32.41 -12.10 8.94
CA LEU A 789 31.07 -12.35 9.48
C LEU A 789 30.84 -13.80 9.87
N SER A 790 31.42 -14.77 9.15
CA SER A 790 31.30 -16.19 9.48
C SER A 790 31.89 -16.54 10.85
N ALA A 791 32.84 -15.75 11.35
CA ALA A 791 33.46 -15.94 12.67
C ALA A 791 32.67 -15.28 13.82
N GLN A 792 31.61 -14.52 13.51
CA GLN A 792 30.91 -13.67 14.46
C GLN A 792 29.68 -14.33 15.11
N ASN A 793 29.49 -15.64 14.91
CA ASN A 793 28.35 -16.40 15.41
C ASN A 793 27.03 -15.69 15.03
N ILE A 794 26.78 -15.53 13.73
CA ILE A 794 25.52 -14.99 13.19
C ILE A 794 24.81 -16.10 12.41
N SER A 795 23.52 -15.92 12.12
CA SER A 795 22.76 -16.82 11.25
C SER A 795 22.19 -16.02 10.08
N MET A 796 22.98 -15.92 9.01
CA MET A 796 22.64 -15.23 7.78
C MET A 796 21.39 -15.83 7.16
N ASP A 797 20.46 -14.97 6.73
CA ASP A 797 19.25 -15.42 6.05
C ASP A 797 19.55 -15.82 4.60
N ILE A 798 18.76 -16.77 4.08
CA ILE A 798 18.98 -17.34 2.75
C ILE A 798 18.87 -16.29 1.64
N ASN A 799 18.04 -15.27 1.81
CA ASN A 799 17.88 -14.19 0.82
C ASN A 799 19.13 -13.31 0.76
N THR A 800 19.70 -12.96 1.91
CA THR A 800 20.98 -12.26 2.00
C THR A 800 22.10 -13.08 1.37
N PHE A 801 22.19 -14.39 1.67
CA PHE A 801 23.16 -15.28 1.04
C PHE A 801 23.02 -15.30 -0.50
N MET A 802 21.80 -15.48 -1.02
CA MET A 802 21.55 -15.48 -2.47
C MET A 802 21.77 -14.11 -3.13
N SER A 803 21.80 -13.03 -2.36
CA SER A 803 22.07 -11.67 -2.85
C SER A 803 23.55 -11.29 -2.93
N LEU A 804 24.44 -12.11 -2.33
CA LEU A 804 25.89 -11.93 -2.41
C LEU A 804 26.37 -11.92 -3.86
N SER A 805 27.46 -11.18 -4.14
CA SER A 805 27.99 -11.14 -5.50
C SER A 805 28.43 -12.54 -5.97
N PRO A 806 28.21 -12.92 -7.24
CA PRO A 806 28.61 -14.23 -7.76
C PRO A 806 30.10 -14.54 -7.57
N ALA A 807 30.95 -13.51 -7.68
CA ALA A 807 32.40 -13.63 -7.47
C ALA A 807 32.73 -13.98 -6.01
N VAL A 808 32.01 -13.42 -5.04
CA VAL A 808 32.19 -13.77 -3.62
C VAL A 808 31.65 -15.16 -3.36
N LEU A 809 30.40 -15.45 -3.78
CA LEU A 809 29.72 -16.72 -3.54
C LEU A 809 30.57 -17.93 -3.94
N THR A 810 31.11 -17.92 -5.15
CA THR A 810 31.88 -19.05 -5.71
C THR A 810 33.21 -19.32 -5.00
N THR A 811 33.68 -18.40 -4.14
CA THR A 811 34.93 -18.54 -3.37
C THR A 811 34.72 -18.96 -1.92
N LEU A 812 33.47 -19.04 -1.46
CA LEU A 812 33.15 -19.44 -0.09
C LEU A 812 33.27 -20.96 0.06
N SER A 813 34.08 -21.40 1.04
CA SER A 813 34.19 -22.82 1.38
C SER A 813 32.92 -23.35 2.05
N VAL A 814 32.74 -24.67 2.05
CA VAL A 814 31.67 -25.36 2.79
C VAL A 814 31.65 -24.96 4.27
N ASN A 815 32.81 -24.88 4.92
CA ASN A 815 32.89 -24.48 6.33
C ASN A 815 32.47 -23.03 6.55
N THR A 816 32.88 -22.12 5.66
CA THR A 816 32.46 -20.71 5.73
C THR A 816 30.95 -20.57 5.60
N VAL A 817 30.34 -21.27 4.63
CA VAL A 817 28.88 -21.22 4.44
C VAL A 817 28.13 -21.86 5.62
N ARG A 818 28.64 -22.96 6.19
CA ARG A 818 28.11 -23.55 7.43
C ARG A 818 28.06 -22.51 8.55
N SER A 819 29.17 -21.82 8.78
CA SER A 819 29.28 -20.82 9.85
C SER A 819 28.48 -19.55 9.57
N LEU A 820 28.32 -19.15 8.31
CA LEU A 820 27.50 -17.99 7.94
C LEU A 820 26.01 -18.24 8.14
N LEU A 821 25.49 -19.36 7.66
CA LEU A 821 24.05 -19.61 7.71
C LEU A 821 23.59 -20.06 9.09
N GLY A 822 24.45 -20.71 9.87
CA GLY A 822 24.12 -21.15 11.23
C GLY A 822 22.82 -21.95 11.26
N MET A 823 21.83 -21.47 12.02
CA MET A 823 20.50 -22.12 12.13
C MET A 823 19.67 -22.10 10.83
N ASN A 824 20.08 -21.31 9.83
CA ASN A 824 19.45 -21.30 8.50
C ASN A 824 20.08 -22.29 7.52
N LEU A 825 21.04 -23.13 7.93
CA LEU A 825 21.79 -24.01 7.03
C LEU A 825 20.89 -24.90 6.14
N ASP A 826 19.84 -25.48 6.72
CA ASP A 826 18.86 -26.33 6.00
C ASP A 826 18.12 -25.59 4.89
N SER A 827 18.08 -24.24 4.93
CA SER A 827 17.50 -23.46 3.83
C SER A 827 18.28 -23.64 2.53
N LEU A 828 19.57 -24.01 2.55
CA LEU A 828 20.28 -24.35 1.31
C LEU A 828 19.61 -25.51 0.56
N LYS A 829 19.14 -26.52 1.28
CA LYS A 829 18.43 -27.64 0.64
C LYS A 829 17.09 -27.21 0.09
N LEU A 830 16.35 -26.40 0.85
CA LEU A 830 15.05 -25.88 0.41
C LEU A 830 15.17 -25.05 -0.88
N PHE A 831 16.24 -24.25 -0.99
CA PHE A 831 16.51 -23.37 -2.14
C PHE A 831 17.56 -23.94 -3.11
N GLU A 832 17.79 -25.27 -3.11
CA GLU A 832 18.86 -25.92 -3.90
C GLU A 832 18.75 -25.66 -5.41
N ASN A 833 17.55 -25.35 -5.88
CA ASN A 833 17.25 -25.11 -7.28
C ASN A 833 17.50 -23.66 -7.74
N THR A 834 17.89 -22.77 -6.83
CA THR A 834 18.21 -21.39 -7.19
C THR A 834 19.58 -21.27 -7.82
N THR A 835 19.74 -20.31 -8.74
CA THR A 835 21.01 -20.08 -9.43
C THR A 835 22.17 -19.82 -8.46
N ALA A 836 21.95 -19.05 -7.40
CA ALA A 836 22.98 -18.73 -6.41
C ALA A 836 23.45 -19.98 -5.65
N VAL A 837 22.51 -20.79 -5.13
CA VAL A 837 22.84 -22.01 -4.38
C VAL A 837 23.50 -23.05 -5.29
N ARG A 838 22.99 -23.27 -6.51
CA ARG A 838 23.62 -24.17 -7.50
C ARG A 838 25.03 -23.72 -7.85
N SER A 839 25.21 -22.45 -8.21
CA SER A 839 26.52 -21.92 -8.62
C SER A 839 27.56 -22.08 -7.52
N TRP A 840 27.18 -21.93 -6.25
CA TRP A 840 28.07 -22.21 -5.13
C TRP A 840 28.33 -23.72 -4.97
N THR A 841 27.29 -24.54 -5.00
CA THR A 841 27.34 -26.01 -4.83
C THR A 841 28.25 -26.65 -5.88
N ASP A 842 28.13 -26.22 -7.14
CA ASP A 842 28.90 -26.73 -8.28
C ASP A 842 30.40 -26.43 -8.17
N GLN A 843 30.81 -25.51 -7.30
CA GLN A 843 32.22 -25.24 -7.05
C GLN A 843 32.85 -26.13 -5.97
N GLN A 844 32.03 -26.77 -5.13
CA GLN A 844 32.49 -27.57 -3.99
C GLN A 844 32.68 -29.05 -4.37
N TYR A 845 33.49 -29.77 -3.60
CA TYR A 845 33.62 -31.21 -3.73
C TYR A 845 32.45 -31.96 -3.07
N LYS A 846 32.06 -33.09 -3.64
CA LYS A 846 30.99 -33.95 -3.09
C LYS A 846 31.27 -34.38 -1.65
N SER A 847 32.51 -34.76 -1.33
CA SER A 847 32.90 -35.13 0.04
C SER A 847 32.73 -33.97 1.03
N GLU A 848 33.08 -32.75 0.63
CA GLU A 848 32.93 -31.56 1.47
C GLU A 848 31.45 -31.22 1.68
N LEU A 849 30.63 -31.22 0.63
CA LEU A 849 29.19 -30.98 0.72
C LEU A 849 28.49 -31.98 1.65
N ALA A 850 28.91 -33.25 1.62
CA ALA A 850 28.38 -34.28 2.50
C ALA A 850 28.57 -33.94 4.00
N THR A 851 29.61 -33.19 4.35
CA THR A 851 29.85 -32.77 5.75
C THR A 851 28.75 -31.85 6.29
N LEU A 852 27.93 -31.22 5.43
CA LEU A 852 26.82 -30.39 5.88
C LEU A 852 25.66 -31.22 6.46
N ASN A 853 25.52 -32.48 6.04
CA ASN A 853 24.45 -33.39 6.46
C ASN A 853 23.01 -32.85 6.25
N ILE A 854 22.80 -32.06 5.20
CA ILE A 854 21.49 -31.48 4.82
C ILE A 854 20.90 -32.10 3.55
N GLY A 855 21.55 -33.12 2.97
CA GLY A 855 21.08 -33.79 1.75
C GLY A 855 21.17 -32.95 0.47
N LEU A 856 22.09 -31.98 0.43
CA LEU A 856 22.37 -31.19 -0.78
C LEU A 856 23.00 -32.09 -1.86
N VAL A 857 22.56 -31.94 -3.10
CA VAL A 857 23.02 -32.75 -4.24
C VAL A 857 23.73 -31.85 -5.25
N GLY A 858 24.85 -32.32 -5.81
CA GLY A 858 25.66 -31.58 -6.79
C GLY A 858 27.15 -31.68 -6.49
N GLY A 859 27.93 -30.71 -6.98
CA GLY A 859 29.35 -30.60 -6.73
C GLY A 859 30.25 -31.42 -7.66
N LYS A 860 31.54 -31.11 -7.62
CA LYS A 860 32.59 -31.78 -8.40
C LYS A 860 32.95 -33.12 -7.78
N ASP A 861 33.36 -34.06 -8.63
CA ASP A 861 33.94 -35.31 -8.15
C ASP A 861 35.22 -35.03 -7.37
N ASP A 862 35.40 -35.80 -6.29
CA ASP A 862 36.59 -35.69 -5.45
C ASP A 862 37.85 -36.02 -6.26
N PRO A 863 38.98 -35.34 -6.00
CA PRO A 863 40.21 -35.61 -6.73
C PRO A 863 40.65 -37.05 -6.48
N VAL A 864 40.71 -37.84 -7.56
CA VAL A 864 41.18 -39.24 -7.50
C VAL A 864 42.66 -39.22 -7.13
N SER A 865 43.00 -39.68 -5.94
CA SER A 865 44.39 -39.93 -5.56
C SER A 865 44.91 -41.09 -6.40
N SER A 866 45.65 -40.81 -7.47
CA SER A 866 46.49 -41.79 -8.13
C SER A 866 47.65 -42.12 -7.21
N THR A 867 47.47 -43.12 -6.34
CA THR A 867 48.58 -43.84 -5.74
C THR A 867 49.29 -44.63 -6.83
N THR A 868 50.21 -43.99 -7.54
CA THR A 868 51.27 -44.70 -8.26
C THR A 868 52.14 -45.39 -7.21
N ASN A 869 51.80 -46.63 -6.88
CA ASN A 869 52.70 -47.55 -6.20
C ASN A 869 53.92 -47.77 -7.11
N VAL A 870 54.96 -46.95 -6.94
CA VAL A 870 56.30 -47.25 -7.44
C VAL A 870 56.87 -48.35 -6.56
N THR A 871 56.60 -49.60 -6.94
CA THR A 871 57.27 -50.77 -6.36
C THR A 871 58.62 -50.94 -7.07
N VAL A 872 59.70 -50.70 -6.32
CA VAL A 872 61.07 -51.04 -6.70
C VAL A 872 61.21 -52.56 -6.74
N PRO A 873 61.74 -53.17 -7.83
CA PRO A 873 61.89 -54.62 -7.92
C PRO A 873 63.21 -55.11 -7.32
N PRO A 874 63.25 -56.30 -6.69
CA PRO A 874 64.50 -56.95 -6.34
C PRO A 874 65.07 -57.71 -7.54
N THR A 875 66.40 -57.66 -7.63
CA THR A 875 67.25 -58.31 -8.60
C THR A 875 67.15 -59.84 -8.49
N ASN A 876 66.91 -60.53 -9.61
CA ASN A 876 67.45 -61.86 -9.86
C ASN A 876 67.50 -62.15 -11.37
N THR A 877 68.71 -62.43 -11.84
CA THR A 877 69.12 -62.85 -13.18
C THR A 877 68.61 -64.25 -13.52
N SER A 878 68.05 -64.45 -14.73
CA SER A 878 68.74 -65.06 -15.87
C SER A 878 67.79 -65.36 -17.06
N THR A 879 68.18 -64.90 -18.26
CA THR A 879 68.03 -65.48 -19.63
C THR A 879 66.68 -66.12 -20.04
N THR A 880 66.00 -65.72 -21.14
CA THR A 880 66.47 -65.84 -22.55
C THR A 880 65.68 -64.96 -23.53
N GLN A 881 66.34 -64.64 -24.64
CA GLN A 881 65.98 -63.88 -25.84
C GLN A 881 64.64 -64.28 -26.51
N THR A 882 63.94 -63.32 -27.14
CA THR A 882 63.98 -63.11 -28.62
C THR A 882 63.14 -61.91 -29.09
N ASN A 883 63.86 -60.96 -29.73
CA ASN A 883 63.59 -60.17 -30.94
C ASN A 883 62.25 -59.41 -31.15
N TYR A 884 62.37 -58.08 -31.10
CA TYR A 884 61.56 -57.10 -31.80
C TYR A 884 62.27 -56.57 -33.06
N THR A 885 61.50 -56.35 -34.13
CA THR A 885 61.70 -55.39 -35.24
C THR A 885 60.28 -55.06 -35.74
N VAL A 886 59.68 -53.87 -35.52
CA VAL A 886 59.91 -52.48 -36.00
C VAL A 886 59.33 -52.19 -37.40
N ASN A 887 58.64 -51.03 -37.48
CA ASN A 887 58.15 -50.22 -38.62
C ASN A 887 56.76 -50.52 -39.20
N ALA A 888 55.92 -49.57 -39.63
CA ALA A 888 55.92 -48.09 -39.60
C ALA A 888 54.57 -47.57 -40.19
N THR A 889 54.29 -46.28 -39.96
CA THR A 889 53.69 -45.27 -40.89
C THR A 889 52.17 -45.21 -41.23
N THR A 890 51.55 -44.10 -40.76
CA THR A 890 50.89 -42.98 -41.50
C THR A 890 49.44 -43.01 -42.06
N GLN A 891 48.86 -41.78 -42.01
CA GLN A 891 47.82 -41.11 -42.85
C GLN A 891 46.34 -41.21 -42.42
N SER A 892 45.70 -40.08 -42.00
CA SER A 892 44.86 -39.12 -42.78
C SER A 892 43.36 -39.52 -42.73
N SER A 893 42.30 -38.72 -42.72
CA SER A 893 41.98 -37.31 -42.98
C SER A 893 40.63 -36.97 -42.32
N ALA A 894 40.34 -35.70 -41.99
CA ALA A 894 39.01 -35.23 -41.58
C ALA A 894 38.65 -33.90 -42.30
N VAL A 895 37.41 -33.81 -42.80
CA VAL A 895 36.75 -32.63 -43.43
C VAL A 895 35.38 -32.47 -42.73
N VAL A 896 35.14 -31.48 -41.86
CA VAL A 896 34.59 -30.10 -42.02
C VAL A 896 33.14 -29.97 -42.56
N HIS A 897 32.23 -29.46 -41.73
CA HIS A 897 31.20 -28.41 -41.99
C HIS A 897 30.52 -27.99 -40.66
N ARG A 898 30.84 -26.84 -40.04
CA ARG A 898 30.34 -25.43 -40.16
C ARG A 898 28.97 -25.11 -39.52
N GLY A 899 28.99 -24.11 -38.62
CA GLY A 899 27.85 -23.29 -38.16
C GLY A 899 28.05 -22.76 -36.73
N SER A 900 28.99 -21.84 -36.47
CA SER A 900 28.87 -20.36 -36.46
C SER A 900 28.43 -19.74 -35.12
N GLY A 901 29.35 -18.99 -34.49
CA GLY A 901 29.11 -18.05 -33.39
C GLY A 901 30.41 -17.35 -32.95
N LEU A 902 30.76 -16.23 -33.60
CA LEU A 902 31.72 -15.23 -33.09
C LEU A 902 31.06 -14.50 -31.89
N TRP A 903 31.72 -14.00 -30.85
CA TRP A 903 32.80 -13.00 -30.79
C TRP A 903 33.43 -13.02 -29.39
N LEU A 904 34.75 -12.84 -29.27
CA LEU A 904 35.52 -12.18 -28.18
C LEU A 904 36.96 -12.71 -28.18
N ILE A 905 37.94 -11.95 -28.71
CA ILE A 905 39.31 -11.82 -28.15
C ILE A 905 39.95 -10.54 -28.69
N SER A 906 40.34 -9.64 -27.77
CA SER A 906 41.64 -8.94 -27.71
C SER A 906 41.49 -7.73 -26.78
N LEU A 907 42.42 -7.39 -25.89
CA LEU A 907 43.87 -7.56 -25.96
C LEU A 907 44.44 -7.43 -24.53
N CYS A 908 45.47 -8.21 -24.21
CA CYS A 908 46.33 -8.05 -23.04
C CYS A 908 47.70 -7.47 -23.47
N VAL A 909 48.50 -7.12 -22.45
CA VAL A 909 49.90 -6.64 -22.44
C VAL A 909 50.01 -5.11 -22.54
N GLY A 910 50.65 -4.39 -21.61
CA GLY A 910 51.37 -4.73 -20.39
C GLY A 910 52.20 -3.50 -19.96
N LEU A 911 52.46 -3.34 -18.67
CA LEU A 911 53.73 -2.83 -18.13
C LEU A 911 53.70 -2.80 -16.60
N LEU A 912 54.68 -3.49 -16.04
CA LEU A 912 55.04 -3.61 -14.63
C LEU A 912 56.27 -2.72 -14.44
N THR A 913 56.33 -1.88 -13.38
CA THR A 913 57.49 -1.77 -12.45
C THR A 913 57.38 -0.59 -11.45
N ILE A 914 57.56 -0.94 -10.16
CA ILE A 914 58.41 -0.29 -9.13
C ILE A 914 57.83 0.88 -8.29
N THR A 915 57.30 0.49 -7.13
CA THR A 915 57.59 0.90 -5.72
C THR A 915 58.05 2.31 -5.32
N LEU A 916 57.40 2.76 -4.22
CA LEU A 916 57.92 3.35 -2.96
C LEU A 916 57.99 4.89 -2.77
N HIS A 917 57.49 5.29 -1.59
CA HIS A 917 57.80 6.45 -0.72
C HIS A 917 56.96 7.75 -0.76
N THR A 918 56.12 7.86 0.28
CA THR A 918 55.99 8.94 1.30
C THR A 918 55.93 10.43 0.92
N LEU A 919 54.98 11.10 1.62
CA LEU A 919 54.95 12.52 2.03
C LEU A 919 54.64 13.58 0.95
N GLN A 920 53.37 13.98 0.86
CA GLN A 920 52.84 15.24 1.44
C GLN A 920 51.31 15.27 1.41
#